data_AF-X5RWK5-F1
#
_entry.id   AF-X5RWK5-F1
#
_cell.length_a   1.000
_cell.length_b   1.000
_cell.length_c   1.000
_cell.angle_alpha   90.00
_cell.angle_beta   90.00
_cell.angle_gamma   90.00
#
_symmetry.space_group_name_H-M   'P 1'
#
loop_
_entity.id
_entity.type
_entity.pdbx_description
1 polymer ?
#
loop_
_entity_poly.entity_id
_entity_poly.type
_entity_poly.pdbx_seq_one_letter_code
_entity_poly.pdbx_strand_id
1 'polypeptide(L)'
;MPEKRNWERTDDPFAALSLHDLIEAREAFHVHLMRHPNVVATCLGYYRIRSSDSWPGDTKKIKGTFSRRLDNSEVRPYSWPAILVFVSDWVSETEFAKGKSYQPSDMLPAAVFLPDGRQIPICVIEAPRVAERPVEVPQMRYPLNNIGSGNPVTVIVQGERYVATVACLASDGHTTYALTNRHVTGPAGTVINSVIDRRAVRVGTSGPDQIGQIPFSTIYPGWATESTVVNADIGLVRVDELDRWTARLHDGSVMGQMIDLSSKLFPLALVGRQVRGYGAASTWMLGEIQGLFYRYKSRGGFESVADFLIGPRTPHDGEAAVPFATRPGDSGTLWLLEGSLERPRDEKKRAADSKTLHPIAIQWGGDRLVADSQNGVRAYALATLLSTACAYLKLDIIRDWNLDQQDTWGALGHFSIASSVANALSSRVPKLKTLMKNNISIISHPLETLHTGDFKGMSDDAIVPMADVPDFFWKHGRQGHSRQWEGPNHFADMDQVRPADKQDLLKLCQSDANVDPKVWDDFYTSVRDPLTNEVISYEHRGLLPFRVWQIFDEMVGFVSANKMDSFVCAAGVLAHYVADACQPLHISSWHHGDPTQPQHHTVHHKNGTTTDQVLALGDKVHDAYENGMLMAKREAVLAGLAKTPAVGANEHIANGRDAALATVKLMRDTFNKVPPHELVNTFNSAGTAKEQLIAMWDKYGAATIDVMKDGTHLLAVLWESAWEEGAGESGTRNTDALTPKHSMEIVASYKFLTSYKIDEIGGVLKWPGREGAATGG
;
A
#
# COMPACT_ATOMS: atom_id res chain seq x y z
N MET A 1 -12.55 -24.16 -16.36
CA MET A 1 -12.28 -25.40 -17.13
C MET A 1 -13.49 -26.29 -16.88
N PRO A 2 -14.29 -26.65 -17.90
CA PRO A 2 -15.38 -27.59 -17.69
C PRO A 2 -14.78 -28.96 -17.29
N GLU A 3 -15.56 -29.77 -16.59
CA GLU A 3 -15.30 -31.18 -16.28
C GLU A 3 -14.85 -31.94 -17.54
N LYS A 4 -13.55 -31.93 -17.84
CA LYS A 4 -12.96 -32.76 -18.88
C LYS A 4 -12.44 -34.01 -18.18
N ARG A 5 -13.24 -35.08 -18.31
CA ARG A 5 -12.92 -36.51 -18.15
C ARG A 5 -11.56 -36.76 -17.51
N ASN A 6 -11.55 -37.34 -16.30
CA ASN A 6 -10.38 -37.91 -15.65
C ASN A 6 -9.56 -38.72 -16.68
N TRP A 7 -8.54 -38.09 -17.26
CA TRP A 7 -7.55 -38.77 -18.05
C TRP A 7 -6.40 -39.01 -17.09
N GLU A 8 -6.15 -40.28 -16.79
CA GLU A 8 -4.92 -40.66 -16.10
C GLU A 8 -3.75 -40.33 -17.03
N ARG A 9 -2.73 -39.66 -16.48
CA ARG A 9 -1.41 -39.53 -17.13
C ARG A 9 -0.85 -40.95 -17.30
N THR A 10 -1.12 -41.59 -18.44
CA THR A 10 -0.42 -42.82 -18.80
C THR A 10 1.02 -42.46 -19.12
N ASP A 11 1.96 -42.95 -18.30
CA ASP A 11 3.42 -43.10 -18.51
C ASP A 11 4.07 -42.15 -19.54
N ASP A 12 3.97 -40.84 -19.33
CA ASP A 12 4.77 -39.87 -20.10
C ASP A 12 6.15 -39.73 -19.43
N PRO A 13 7.25 -40.19 -20.07
CA PRO A 13 8.59 -40.15 -19.47
C PRO A 13 9.08 -38.73 -19.19
N PHE A 14 8.46 -37.71 -19.79
CA PHE A 14 8.83 -36.30 -19.62
C PHE A 14 8.06 -35.60 -18.50
N ALA A 15 7.02 -36.24 -17.93
CA ALA A 15 6.18 -35.63 -16.90
C ALA A 15 6.92 -35.32 -15.58
N ALA A 16 8.06 -35.99 -15.35
CA ALA A 16 8.92 -35.80 -14.18
C ALA A 16 9.93 -34.65 -14.34
N LEU A 17 10.08 -34.07 -15.54
CA LEU A 17 11.02 -32.98 -15.78
C LEU A 17 10.60 -31.71 -15.04
N SER A 18 11.55 -31.12 -14.32
CA SER A 18 11.38 -29.87 -13.59
C SER A 18 11.81 -28.66 -14.44
N LEU A 19 11.44 -27.46 -13.99
CA LEU A 19 11.94 -26.21 -14.60
C LEU A 19 13.47 -26.12 -14.53
N HIS A 20 14.07 -26.59 -13.43
CA HIS A 20 15.51 -26.64 -13.25
C HIS A 20 16.18 -27.45 -14.37
N ASP A 21 15.62 -28.61 -14.70
CA ASP A 21 16.17 -29.49 -15.74
C ASP A 21 16.14 -28.81 -17.12
N LEU A 22 15.09 -28.04 -17.40
CA LEU A 22 15.00 -27.25 -18.63
C LEU A 22 16.02 -26.11 -18.67
N ILE A 23 16.30 -25.47 -17.54
CA ILE A 23 17.32 -24.41 -17.44
C ILE A 23 18.71 -24.99 -17.68
N GLU A 24 19.04 -26.07 -16.97
CA GLU A 24 20.32 -26.78 -17.08
C GLU A 24 20.57 -27.22 -18.52
N ALA A 25 19.58 -27.84 -19.15
CA ALA A 25 19.69 -28.32 -20.52
C ALA A 25 19.79 -27.17 -21.53
N ARG A 26 18.98 -26.11 -21.36
CA ARG A 26 19.09 -24.95 -22.24
C ARG A 26 20.48 -24.32 -22.12
N GLU A 27 21.07 -24.26 -20.94
CA GLU A 27 22.42 -23.71 -20.77
C GLU A 27 23.49 -24.61 -21.41
N ALA A 28 23.47 -25.91 -21.11
CA ALA A 28 24.43 -26.86 -21.67
C ALA A 28 24.44 -26.90 -23.21
N PHE A 29 23.27 -26.72 -23.83
CA PHE A 29 23.10 -26.80 -25.28
C PHE A 29 22.91 -25.44 -25.97
N HIS A 30 22.97 -24.32 -25.25
CA HIS A 30 22.65 -23.00 -25.80
C HIS A 30 23.49 -22.65 -27.03
N VAL A 31 24.82 -22.79 -26.91
CA VAL A 31 25.76 -22.45 -27.99
C VAL A 31 25.49 -23.30 -29.22
N HIS A 32 25.09 -24.56 -29.04
CA HIS A 32 24.72 -25.42 -30.15
C HIS A 32 23.43 -24.94 -30.81
N LEU A 33 22.38 -24.68 -30.04
CA LEU A 33 21.09 -24.19 -30.54
C LEU A 33 21.22 -22.85 -31.27
N MET A 34 21.97 -21.89 -30.71
CA MET A 34 22.15 -20.56 -31.31
C MET A 34 23.09 -20.52 -32.52
N ARG A 35 23.87 -21.59 -32.76
CA ARG A 35 24.66 -21.72 -33.99
C ARG A 35 23.81 -22.10 -35.20
N HIS A 36 22.59 -22.61 -34.99
CA HIS A 36 21.69 -22.88 -36.11
C HIS A 36 21.24 -21.56 -36.75
N PRO A 37 21.37 -21.41 -38.08
CA PRO A 37 21.22 -20.13 -38.78
C PRO A 37 19.81 -19.52 -38.65
N ASN A 38 18.79 -20.37 -38.47
CA ASN A 38 17.40 -19.94 -38.41
C ASN A 38 16.92 -19.72 -36.97
N VAL A 39 17.69 -20.04 -35.93
CA VAL A 39 17.24 -19.90 -34.54
C VAL A 39 17.36 -18.44 -34.10
N VAL A 40 16.22 -17.85 -33.73
CA VAL A 40 16.12 -16.42 -33.36
C VAL A 40 15.91 -16.19 -31.87
N ALA A 41 15.39 -17.19 -31.16
CA ALA A 41 15.17 -17.14 -29.71
C ALA A 41 14.97 -18.53 -29.12
N THR A 42 15.08 -18.62 -27.79
CA THR A 42 14.67 -19.80 -27.02
C THR A 42 13.88 -19.39 -25.78
N CYS A 43 13.01 -20.29 -25.29
CA CYS A 43 12.18 -20.07 -24.11
C CYS A 43 11.92 -21.42 -23.43
N LEU A 44 11.50 -21.40 -22.16
CA LEU A 44 11.16 -22.60 -21.40
C LEU A 44 9.65 -22.68 -21.21
N GLY A 45 9.07 -23.87 -21.37
CA GLY A 45 7.63 -24.02 -21.21
C GLY A 45 7.15 -25.45 -21.40
N TYR A 46 5.92 -25.58 -21.89
CA TYR A 46 5.35 -26.86 -22.28
C TYR A 46 5.33 -27.00 -23.80
N TYR A 47 5.49 -28.21 -24.29
CA TYR A 47 5.34 -28.54 -25.69
C TYR A 47 3.95 -28.14 -26.19
N ARG A 48 3.90 -27.31 -27.23
CA ARG A 48 2.66 -26.76 -27.76
C ARG A 48 2.06 -27.69 -28.80
N ILE A 49 0.77 -27.95 -28.64
CA ILE A 49 -0.03 -28.79 -29.54
C ILE A 49 -0.78 -27.87 -30.50
N ARG A 50 -0.79 -28.17 -31.81
CA ARG A 50 -1.50 -27.32 -32.76
C ARG A 50 -3.00 -27.35 -32.45
N SER A 51 -3.67 -26.22 -32.53
CA SER A 51 -5.09 -26.11 -32.15
C SER A 51 -5.99 -27.01 -33.02
N SER A 52 -5.60 -27.27 -34.27
CA SER A 52 -6.30 -28.18 -35.18
C SER A 52 -6.02 -29.67 -34.93
N ASP A 53 -5.03 -30.02 -34.09
CA ASP A 53 -4.74 -31.41 -33.79
C ASP A 53 -5.87 -32.01 -32.95
N SER A 54 -6.29 -33.22 -33.32
CA SER A 54 -7.37 -33.94 -32.61
C SER A 54 -6.97 -34.24 -31.16
N TRP A 55 -7.94 -34.24 -30.25
CA TRP A 55 -7.72 -34.64 -28.87
C TRP A 55 -7.45 -36.15 -28.76
N PRO A 56 -6.72 -36.59 -27.72
CA PRO A 56 -6.63 -38.01 -27.37
C PRO A 56 -8.04 -38.61 -27.25
N GLY A 57 -8.26 -39.79 -27.84
CA GLY A 57 -9.59 -40.43 -27.89
C GLY A 57 -10.53 -40.01 -29.04
N ASP A 58 -10.26 -38.94 -29.79
CA ASP A 58 -11.10 -38.57 -30.95
C ASP A 58 -11.09 -39.67 -32.03
N THR A 59 -12.25 -39.93 -32.63
CA THR A 59 -12.45 -40.96 -33.67
C THR A 59 -11.66 -40.67 -34.95
N LYS A 60 -11.51 -39.39 -35.30
CA LYS A 60 -10.66 -38.95 -36.41
C LYS A 60 -9.36 -38.37 -35.87
N LYS A 61 -8.24 -39.05 -36.11
CA LYS A 61 -6.91 -38.56 -35.73
C LYS A 61 -6.40 -37.56 -36.77
N ILE A 62 -6.31 -36.30 -36.37
CA ILE A 62 -5.73 -35.21 -37.15
C ILE A 62 -4.42 -34.80 -36.46
N LYS A 63 -3.30 -34.90 -37.20
CA LYS A 63 -1.98 -34.42 -36.76
C LYS A 63 -1.45 -33.48 -37.83
N GLY A 64 -1.36 -32.20 -37.51
CA GLY A 64 -0.87 -31.17 -38.41
C GLY A 64 0.62 -31.37 -38.75
N THR A 65 0.96 -31.16 -40.01
CA THR A 65 2.35 -31.14 -40.53
C THR A 65 2.83 -29.73 -40.85
N PHE A 66 1.93 -28.75 -40.81
CA PHE A 66 2.22 -27.34 -41.05
C PHE A 66 3.04 -26.71 -39.91
N SER A 67 3.57 -25.51 -40.15
CA SER A 67 4.41 -24.80 -39.20
C SER A 67 3.67 -24.53 -37.89
N ARG A 68 4.35 -24.83 -36.78
CA ARG A 68 3.82 -24.55 -35.44
C ARG A 68 4.17 -23.11 -35.08
N ARG A 69 3.19 -22.31 -34.71
CA ARG A 69 3.33 -20.93 -34.25
C ARG A 69 2.61 -20.73 -32.93
N LEU A 70 2.90 -19.64 -32.23
CA LEU A 70 2.20 -19.33 -30.97
C LEU A 70 0.70 -19.08 -31.16
N ASP A 71 0.27 -18.58 -32.33
CA ASP A 71 -1.14 -18.26 -32.63
C ASP A 71 -1.98 -19.48 -33.06
N ASN A 72 -1.35 -20.56 -33.52
CA ASN A 72 -2.02 -21.76 -34.02
C ASN A 72 -1.77 -23.01 -33.15
N SER A 73 -1.20 -22.83 -31.96
CA SER A 73 -0.90 -23.89 -31.01
C SER A 73 -1.17 -23.45 -29.58
N GLU A 74 -1.37 -24.41 -28.68
CA GLU A 74 -1.77 -24.18 -27.30
C GLU A 74 -1.14 -25.22 -26.35
N VAL A 75 -1.13 -24.92 -25.05
CA VAL A 75 -0.76 -25.88 -24.01
C VAL A 75 -2.02 -26.67 -23.61
N ARG A 76 -1.94 -27.99 -23.69
CA ARG A 76 -3.02 -28.91 -23.31
C ARG A 76 -2.66 -29.66 -22.03
N PRO A 77 -3.64 -30.29 -21.34
CA PRO A 77 -3.37 -31.06 -20.13
C PRO A 77 -2.29 -32.13 -20.29
N TYR A 78 -2.16 -32.70 -21.50
CA TYR A 78 -1.15 -33.72 -21.85
C TYR A 78 0.12 -33.14 -22.49
N SER A 79 0.31 -31.82 -22.48
CA SER A 79 1.58 -31.22 -22.86
C SER A 79 2.66 -31.51 -21.82
N TRP A 80 3.92 -31.65 -22.27
CA TRP A 80 5.06 -31.98 -21.43
C TRP A 80 6.12 -30.87 -21.41
N PRO A 81 6.98 -30.78 -20.36
CA PRO A 81 8.06 -29.79 -20.28
C PRO A 81 8.99 -29.83 -21.51
N ALA A 82 9.31 -28.67 -22.07
CA ALA A 82 10.14 -28.56 -23.27
C ALA A 82 10.89 -27.22 -23.38
N ILE A 83 12.01 -27.22 -24.09
CA ILE A 83 12.66 -26.01 -24.58
C ILE A 83 11.93 -25.59 -25.87
N LEU A 84 11.35 -24.39 -25.87
CA LEU A 84 10.79 -23.78 -27.07
C LEU A 84 11.91 -23.13 -27.86
N VAL A 85 12.08 -23.52 -29.12
CA VAL A 85 13.11 -22.97 -30.03
C VAL A 85 12.40 -22.25 -31.16
N PHE A 86 12.59 -20.93 -31.22
CA PHE A 86 11.96 -20.06 -32.20
C PHE A 86 12.84 -19.96 -33.45
N VAL A 87 12.25 -20.19 -34.61
CA VAL A 87 12.94 -20.13 -35.91
C VAL A 87 12.36 -19.06 -36.82
N SER A 88 13.21 -18.39 -37.60
CA SER A 88 12.79 -17.42 -38.61
C SER A 88 11.97 -18.07 -39.72
N ASP A 89 12.36 -19.28 -40.11
CA ASP A 89 11.82 -20.00 -41.26
C ASP A 89 11.53 -21.46 -40.88
N TRP A 90 10.31 -21.92 -41.17
CA TRP A 90 9.93 -23.32 -41.00
C TRP A 90 10.36 -24.14 -42.22
N VAL A 91 11.19 -25.15 -41.99
CA VAL A 91 11.66 -26.10 -43.01
C VAL A 91 11.06 -27.47 -42.73
N SER A 92 10.47 -28.11 -43.74
CA SER A 92 9.88 -29.45 -43.57
C SER A 92 10.97 -30.51 -43.43
N GLU A 93 10.70 -31.59 -42.69
CA GLU A 93 11.65 -32.70 -42.51
C GLU A 93 12.12 -33.30 -43.85
N THR A 94 11.23 -33.32 -44.84
CA THR A 94 11.55 -33.84 -46.18
C THR A 94 12.53 -32.95 -46.98
N GLU A 95 12.67 -31.68 -46.63
CA GLU A 95 13.62 -30.77 -47.28
C GLU A 95 15.04 -30.97 -46.78
N PHE A 96 15.22 -31.23 -45.47
CA PHE A 96 16.52 -31.62 -44.90
C PHE A 96 17.02 -32.96 -45.48
N ALA A 97 16.12 -33.91 -45.74
CA ALA A 97 16.46 -35.21 -46.31
C ALA A 97 16.90 -35.15 -47.79
N LYS A 98 16.55 -34.07 -48.52
CA LYS A 98 16.82 -33.93 -49.96
C LYS A 98 18.14 -33.20 -50.28
N GLY A 99 18.84 -32.64 -49.30
CA GLY A 99 20.23 -32.17 -49.40
C GLY A 99 20.51 -31.03 -50.38
N LYS A 100 19.49 -30.34 -50.93
CA LYS A 100 19.69 -29.28 -51.94
C LYS A 100 19.95 -27.89 -51.35
N SER A 101 19.21 -27.51 -50.31
CA SER A 101 19.31 -26.19 -49.66
C SER A 101 19.65 -26.27 -48.16
N TYR A 102 19.41 -27.43 -47.52
CA TYR A 102 19.68 -27.70 -46.11
C TYR A 102 20.29 -29.10 -45.98
N GLN A 103 21.24 -29.27 -45.06
CA GLN A 103 21.84 -30.55 -44.71
C GLN A 103 21.10 -31.20 -43.53
N PRO A 104 21.09 -32.55 -43.39
CA PRO A 104 20.50 -33.20 -42.21
C PRO A 104 21.07 -32.71 -40.87
N SER A 105 22.32 -32.26 -40.84
CA SER A 105 22.96 -31.65 -39.66
C SER A 105 22.41 -30.28 -39.27
N ASP A 106 21.72 -29.61 -40.18
CA ASP A 106 21.11 -28.29 -39.94
C ASP A 106 19.75 -28.43 -39.23
N MET A 107 19.20 -29.65 -39.16
CA MET A 107 17.95 -29.94 -38.50
C MET A 107 18.10 -29.84 -36.98
N LEU A 108 17.19 -29.11 -36.34
CA LEU A 108 17.12 -29.07 -34.88
C LEU A 108 16.74 -30.46 -34.34
N PRO A 109 17.44 -30.97 -33.32
CA PRO A 109 17.11 -32.26 -32.74
C PRO A 109 15.75 -32.19 -32.03
N ALA A 110 15.04 -33.32 -31.98
CA ALA A 110 13.76 -33.42 -31.27
C ALA A 110 13.91 -33.31 -29.74
N ALA A 111 15.10 -33.57 -29.22
CA ALA A 111 15.46 -33.44 -27.81
C ALA A 111 16.98 -33.27 -27.65
N VAL A 112 17.40 -32.72 -26.51
CA VAL A 112 18.79 -32.70 -26.05
C VAL A 112 18.96 -33.61 -24.83
N PHE A 113 20.19 -34.00 -24.50
CA PHE A 113 20.46 -34.97 -23.44
C PHE A 113 21.41 -34.38 -22.40
N LEU A 114 20.99 -34.33 -21.14
CA LEU A 114 21.88 -33.94 -20.05
C LEU A 114 22.99 -35.00 -19.84
N PRO A 115 24.12 -34.64 -19.20
CA PRO A 115 25.23 -35.58 -18.97
C PRO A 115 24.84 -36.85 -18.20
N ASP A 116 23.78 -36.78 -17.40
CA ASP A 116 23.21 -37.91 -16.65
C ASP A 116 22.24 -38.78 -17.47
N GLY A 117 22.04 -38.46 -18.76
CA GLY A 117 21.20 -39.21 -19.69
C GLY A 117 19.74 -38.76 -19.74
N ARG A 118 19.31 -37.79 -18.92
CA ARG A 118 17.94 -37.24 -19.00
C ARG A 118 17.69 -36.58 -20.35
N GLN A 119 16.59 -36.96 -21.00
CA GLN A 119 16.19 -36.44 -22.30
C GLN A 119 15.23 -35.24 -22.14
N ILE A 120 15.58 -34.12 -22.77
CA ILE A 120 14.86 -32.85 -22.68
C ILE A 120 14.27 -32.48 -24.05
N PRO A 121 12.93 -32.49 -24.21
CA PRO A 121 12.29 -32.24 -25.50
C PRO A 121 12.48 -30.81 -26.04
N ILE A 122 12.55 -30.68 -27.36
CA ILE A 122 12.52 -29.41 -28.09
C ILE A 122 11.17 -29.24 -28.81
N CYS A 123 10.56 -28.08 -28.62
CA CYS A 123 9.38 -27.65 -29.36
C CYS A 123 9.77 -26.53 -30.33
N VAL A 124 9.87 -26.85 -31.62
CA VAL A 124 10.16 -25.85 -32.65
C VAL A 124 8.91 -24.99 -32.91
N ILE A 125 9.10 -23.67 -32.93
CA ILE A 125 8.09 -22.64 -33.16
C ILE A 125 8.56 -21.71 -34.27
N GLU A 126 7.80 -21.59 -35.35
CA GLU A 126 8.00 -20.56 -36.38
C GLU A 126 7.62 -19.18 -35.80
N ALA A 127 8.54 -18.23 -35.92
CA ALA A 127 8.38 -16.87 -35.42
C ALA A 127 9.27 -15.89 -36.20
N PRO A 128 8.89 -15.55 -37.45
CA PRO A 128 9.57 -14.50 -38.20
C PRO A 128 9.44 -13.18 -37.44
N ARG A 129 10.58 -12.52 -37.20
CA ARG A 129 10.63 -11.22 -36.51
C ARG A 129 10.34 -10.09 -37.49
N VAL A 130 9.52 -9.13 -37.06
CA VAL A 130 9.30 -7.89 -37.82
C VAL A 130 10.01 -6.74 -37.13
N ALA A 131 11.00 -6.15 -37.81
CA ALA A 131 11.80 -5.04 -37.28
C ALA A 131 11.08 -3.67 -37.33
N GLU A 132 9.90 -3.59 -37.96
CA GLU A 132 9.18 -2.33 -38.14
C GLU A 132 8.46 -1.85 -36.87
N ARG A 133 8.75 -0.59 -36.49
CA ARG A 133 8.05 0.12 -35.41
C ARG A 133 6.74 0.71 -35.95
N PRO A 134 5.60 0.59 -35.24
CA PRO A 134 4.39 1.33 -35.61
C PRO A 134 4.67 2.85 -35.57
N VAL A 135 4.19 3.58 -36.57
CA VAL A 135 4.28 5.05 -36.65
C VAL A 135 3.15 5.73 -35.87
N GLU A 136 2.10 4.98 -35.49
CA GLU A 136 0.95 5.52 -34.76
C GLU A 136 1.33 6.00 -33.36
N VAL A 137 1.08 7.28 -33.09
CA VAL A 137 1.09 7.84 -31.74
C VAL A 137 -0.13 7.27 -31.00
N PRO A 138 0.05 6.46 -29.94
CA PRO A 138 -1.09 5.89 -29.23
C PRO A 138 -1.92 6.99 -28.57
N GLN A 139 -3.25 6.86 -28.62
CA GLN A 139 -4.15 7.75 -27.91
C GLN A 139 -4.05 7.47 -26.41
N MET A 140 -3.30 8.30 -25.68
CA MET A 140 -3.11 8.13 -24.25
C MET A 140 -4.35 8.55 -23.46
N ARG A 141 -4.72 7.75 -22.45
CA ARG A 141 -5.72 8.15 -21.45
C ARG A 141 -5.04 8.78 -20.24
N TYR A 142 -5.45 9.99 -19.94
CA TYR A 142 -4.92 10.77 -18.83
C TYR A 142 -5.91 10.78 -17.66
N PRO A 143 -5.43 10.66 -16.41
CA PRO A 143 -6.31 10.75 -15.24
C PRO A 143 -6.99 12.11 -15.16
N LEU A 144 -8.21 12.11 -14.64
CA LEU A 144 -8.90 13.35 -14.24
C LEU A 144 -8.43 13.83 -12.86
N ASN A 145 -8.19 12.90 -11.92
CA ASN A 145 -7.86 13.20 -10.52
C ASN A 145 -6.50 12.59 -10.12
N ASN A 146 -6.46 11.31 -9.76
CA ASN A 146 -5.27 10.68 -9.16
C ASN A 146 -4.48 9.83 -10.16
N ILE A 147 -3.18 9.67 -9.90
CA ILE A 147 -2.23 8.88 -10.65
C ILE A 147 -2.01 7.56 -9.90
N GLY A 148 -2.13 6.44 -10.59
CA GLY A 148 -1.84 5.13 -10.01
C GLY A 148 -1.52 4.11 -11.09
N SER A 149 -1.74 2.83 -10.78
CA SER A 149 -1.55 1.73 -11.72
C SER A 149 -2.27 2.02 -13.05
N GLY A 150 -1.52 1.96 -14.15
CA GLY A 150 -2.06 2.13 -15.50
C GLY A 150 -2.09 3.57 -16.03
N ASN A 151 -1.75 4.57 -15.20
CA ASN A 151 -1.68 5.96 -15.63
C ASN A 151 -0.34 6.30 -16.30
N PRO A 152 -0.30 7.26 -17.24
CA PRO A 152 0.93 7.63 -17.92
C PRO A 152 1.84 8.53 -17.06
N VAL A 153 3.14 8.29 -17.15
CA VAL A 153 4.22 9.23 -16.78
C VAL A 153 5.04 9.57 -18.01
N THR A 154 5.53 10.80 -18.06
CA THR A 154 6.18 11.37 -19.24
C THR A 154 7.42 12.16 -18.87
N VAL A 155 8.43 12.08 -19.73
CA VAL A 155 9.66 12.86 -19.65
C VAL A 155 9.94 13.48 -21.01
N ILE A 156 10.62 14.63 -21.03
CA ILE A 156 11.13 15.24 -22.25
C ILE A 156 12.64 15.11 -22.24
N VAL A 157 13.20 14.41 -23.22
CA VAL A 157 14.64 14.21 -23.37
C VAL A 157 15.01 14.52 -24.81
N GLN A 158 16.00 15.41 -25.01
CA GLN A 158 16.46 15.81 -26.35
C GLN A 158 15.34 16.36 -27.26
N GLY A 159 14.31 17.00 -26.69
CA GLY A 159 13.16 17.52 -27.44
C GLY A 159 12.09 16.47 -27.76
N GLU A 160 12.33 15.20 -27.44
CA GLU A 160 11.38 14.10 -27.63
C GLU A 160 10.64 13.77 -26.33
N ARG A 161 9.35 13.48 -26.44
CA ARG A 161 8.50 13.09 -25.30
C ARG A 161 8.45 11.57 -25.19
N TYR A 162 8.97 11.04 -24.11
CA TYR A 162 8.85 9.61 -23.76
C TYR A 162 7.68 9.43 -22.81
N VAL A 163 6.97 8.31 -22.97
CA VAL A 163 5.83 7.94 -22.13
C VAL A 163 5.97 6.51 -21.64
N ALA A 164 5.69 6.29 -20.36
CA ALA A 164 5.53 4.99 -19.74
C ALA A 164 4.23 4.96 -18.94
N THR A 165 3.89 3.78 -18.48
CA THR A 165 2.81 3.47 -17.57
C THR A 165 3.38 3.34 -16.15
N VAL A 166 2.65 3.83 -15.16
CA VAL A 166 2.91 3.55 -13.74
C VAL A 166 2.45 2.13 -13.43
N ALA A 167 3.33 1.32 -12.83
CA ALA A 167 3.00 -0.03 -12.42
C ALA A 167 2.19 -0.02 -11.12
N CYS A 168 2.80 0.46 -10.05
CA CYS A 168 2.22 0.58 -8.72
C CYS A 168 3.08 1.51 -7.86
N LEU A 169 2.60 1.78 -6.64
CA LEU A 169 3.38 2.42 -5.60
C LEU A 169 4.12 1.36 -4.77
N ALA A 170 5.31 1.71 -4.30
CA ALA A 170 6.08 0.92 -3.34
C ALA A 170 6.87 1.83 -2.39
N SER A 171 7.27 1.32 -1.24
CA SER A 171 8.03 2.07 -0.22
C SER A 171 9.26 1.29 0.23
N ASP A 172 10.34 2.00 0.56
CA ASP A 172 11.51 1.46 1.27
C ASP A 172 11.35 1.51 2.80
N GLY A 173 10.15 1.87 3.29
CA GLY A 173 9.84 2.11 4.69
C GLY A 173 9.92 3.58 5.09
N HIS A 174 10.57 4.43 4.30
CA HIS A 174 10.68 5.87 4.52
C HIS A 174 10.08 6.69 3.37
N THR A 175 10.48 6.40 2.13
CA THR A 175 10.07 7.11 0.92
C THR A 175 9.16 6.25 0.05
N THR A 176 8.08 6.85 -0.44
CA THR A 176 7.23 6.21 -1.44
C THR A 176 7.68 6.55 -2.86
N TYR A 177 7.74 5.52 -3.69
CA TYR A 177 8.09 5.58 -5.09
C TYR A 177 6.94 5.06 -5.95
N ALA A 178 6.79 5.62 -7.14
CA ALA A 178 6.03 4.99 -8.20
C ALA A 178 6.98 4.19 -9.10
N LEU A 179 6.66 2.91 -9.30
CA LEU A 179 7.44 2.01 -10.14
C LEU A 179 7.05 2.20 -11.61
N THR A 180 8.05 2.29 -12.48
CA THR A 180 7.91 2.28 -13.93
C THR A 180 9.22 1.78 -14.55
N ASN A 181 9.52 2.10 -15.81
CA ASN A 181 10.77 1.66 -16.44
C ASN A 181 11.88 2.70 -16.46
N ARG A 182 13.12 2.19 -16.30
CA ARG A 182 14.34 2.99 -16.31
C ARG A 182 14.57 3.68 -17.64
N HIS A 183 14.26 3.03 -18.77
CA HIS A 183 14.39 3.67 -20.09
C HIS A 183 13.47 4.89 -20.27
N VAL A 184 12.48 5.11 -19.38
CA VAL A 184 11.67 6.33 -19.35
C VAL A 184 12.08 7.25 -18.21
N THR A 185 12.37 6.75 -17.01
CA THR A 185 12.76 7.65 -15.91
C THR A 185 14.11 8.32 -16.13
N GLY A 186 15.00 7.70 -16.90
CA GLY A 186 16.33 8.25 -17.19
C GLY A 186 17.23 8.30 -15.95
N PRO A 187 18.31 9.10 -15.95
CA PRO A 187 19.22 9.20 -14.81
C PRO A 187 18.54 9.84 -13.59
N ALA A 188 19.11 9.60 -12.40
CA ALA A 188 18.64 10.17 -11.14
C ALA A 188 18.47 11.70 -11.23
N GLY A 189 17.41 12.21 -10.60
CA GLY A 189 17.07 13.64 -10.61
C GLY A 189 16.34 14.12 -11.86
N THR A 190 16.15 13.27 -12.88
CA THR A 190 15.34 13.62 -14.06
C THR A 190 13.91 13.93 -13.63
N VAL A 191 13.38 15.07 -14.07
CA VAL A 191 12.01 15.50 -13.74
C VAL A 191 11.00 14.63 -14.47
N ILE A 192 10.08 14.04 -13.72
CA ILE A 192 9.02 13.20 -14.26
C ILE A 192 7.70 13.96 -14.14
N ASN A 193 6.95 14.00 -15.25
CA ASN A 193 5.64 14.63 -15.32
C ASN A 193 4.55 13.58 -15.54
N SER A 194 3.34 13.85 -15.10
CA SER A 194 2.14 13.20 -15.63
C SER A 194 1.25 14.26 -16.28
N VAL A 195 0.10 13.85 -16.81
CA VAL A 195 -0.91 14.79 -17.29
C VAL A 195 -2.15 14.62 -16.43
N ILE A 196 -2.49 15.65 -15.68
CA ILE A 196 -3.69 15.74 -14.85
C ILE A 196 -4.52 16.91 -15.39
N ASP A 197 -5.82 16.72 -15.57
CA ASP A 197 -6.71 17.74 -16.14
C ASP A 197 -6.16 18.36 -17.45
N ARG A 198 -5.61 17.50 -18.33
CA ARG A 198 -4.99 17.87 -19.61
C ARG A 198 -3.77 18.81 -19.52
N ARG A 199 -3.22 19.04 -18.32
CA ARG A 199 -1.99 19.82 -18.12
C ARG A 199 -0.85 18.91 -17.72
N ALA A 200 0.33 19.16 -18.27
CA ALA A 200 1.54 18.51 -17.80
C ALA A 200 1.86 19.04 -16.38
N VAL A 201 1.95 18.13 -15.43
CA VAL A 201 2.22 18.44 -14.03
C VAL A 201 3.42 17.61 -13.60
N ARG A 202 4.37 18.23 -12.90
CA ARG A 202 5.48 17.52 -12.28
C ARG A 202 4.93 16.65 -11.15
N VAL A 203 5.32 15.38 -11.15
CA VAL A 203 4.83 14.38 -10.16
C VAL A 203 5.94 13.77 -9.33
N GLY A 204 7.19 14.00 -9.72
CA GLY A 204 8.33 13.45 -9.03
C GLY A 204 9.63 13.65 -9.79
N THR A 205 10.67 13.05 -9.24
CA THR A 205 11.99 12.97 -9.87
C THR A 205 12.44 11.52 -9.92
N SER A 206 13.27 11.18 -10.90
CA SER A 206 13.81 9.83 -10.99
C SER A 206 14.71 9.54 -9.78
N GLY A 207 14.45 8.43 -9.10
CA GLY A 207 15.24 7.97 -7.96
C GLY A 207 16.66 7.53 -8.36
N PRO A 208 17.61 7.54 -7.40
CA PRO A 208 18.98 7.08 -7.63
C PRO A 208 19.06 5.58 -7.85
N ASP A 209 18.20 4.81 -7.17
CA ASP A 209 18.14 3.35 -7.29
C ASP A 209 17.28 2.95 -8.49
N GLN A 210 17.91 2.23 -9.44
CA GLN A 210 17.28 1.77 -10.66
C GLN A 210 17.92 0.46 -11.11
N ILE A 211 17.17 -0.34 -11.85
CA ILE A 211 17.67 -1.61 -12.39
C ILE A 211 17.73 -1.52 -13.92
N GLY A 212 18.89 -1.84 -14.50
CA GLY A 212 19.01 -2.13 -15.93
C GLY A 212 18.90 -3.63 -16.19
N GLN A 213 20.02 -4.31 -16.02
CA GLN A 213 20.15 -5.77 -16.16
C GLN A 213 20.70 -6.37 -14.87
N ILE A 214 20.24 -7.56 -14.51
CA ILE A 214 20.72 -8.30 -13.34
C ILE A 214 21.30 -9.64 -13.81
N PRO A 215 22.47 -10.08 -13.33
CA PRO A 215 22.94 -11.44 -13.59
C PRO A 215 21.90 -12.47 -13.14
N PHE A 216 21.64 -13.47 -14.00
CA PHE A 216 20.60 -14.47 -13.74
C PHE A 216 20.87 -15.26 -12.45
N SER A 217 22.13 -15.59 -12.20
CA SER A 217 22.57 -16.31 -10.99
C SER A 217 22.38 -15.49 -9.70
N THR A 218 22.32 -14.16 -9.77
CA THR A 218 22.06 -13.29 -8.61
C THR A 218 20.61 -13.42 -8.14
N ILE A 219 19.66 -13.50 -9.07
CA ILE A 219 18.22 -13.55 -8.75
C ILE A 219 17.70 -14.99 -8.59
N TYR A 220 18.35 -15.96 -9.24
CA TYR A 220 18.01 -17.37 -9.15
C TYR A 220 19.23 -18.19 -8.69
N PRO A 221 19.61 -18.07 -7.39
CA PRO A 221 20.76 -18.78 -6.86
C PRO A 221 20.55 -20.29 -6.95
N GLY A 222 21.61 -21.00 -7.35
CA GLY A 222 21.61 -22.45 -7.56
C GLY A 222 21.23 -22.88 -8.98
N TRP A 223 20.73 -21.98 -9.84
CA TRP A 223 20.50 -22.27 -11.24
C TRP A 223 21.73 -21.84 -12.06
N ALA A 224 22.37 -22.79 -12.72
CA ALA A 224 23.63 -22.54 -13.44
C ALA A 224 23.40 -21.77 -14.75
N THR A 225 23.79 -20.50 -14.78
CA THR A 225 24.05 -19.74 -16.02
C THR A 225 25.11 -18.67 -15.73
N GLU A 226 26.26 -18.73 -16.40
CA GLU A 226 27.34 -17.74 -16.21
C GLU A 226 27.24 -16.57 -17.19
N SER A 227 26.52 -16.76 -18.31
CA SER A 227 26.43 -15.81 -19.42
C SER A 227 24.99 -15.35 -19.70
N THR A 228 24.09 -15.43 -18.71
CA THR A 228 22.70 -14.96 -18.85
C THR A 228 22.41 -13.79 -17.90
N VAL A 229 21.72 -12.78 -18.40
CA VAL A 229 21.21 -11.64 -17.63
C VAL A 229 19.71 -11.49 -17.81
N VAL A 230 19.01 -11.12 -16.75
CA VAL A 230 17.60 -10.72 -16.82
C VAL A 230 17.53 -9.22 -17.04
N ASN A 231 16.78 -8.81 -18.05
CA ASN A 231 16.52 -7.40 -18.28
C ASN A 231 15.35 -6.96 -17.40
N ALA A 232 15.61 -6.22 -16.33
CA ALA A 232 14.56 -5.76 -15.43
C ALA A 232 14.03 -4.39 -15.87
N ASP A 233 14.94 -3.48 -16.22
CA ASP A 233 14.61 -2.14 -16.73
C ASP A 233 13.60 -1.40 -15.85
N ILE A 234 13.85 -1.37 -14.54
CA ILE A 234 12.97 -0.77 -13.53
C ILE A 234 13.51 0.58 -13.12
N GLY A 235 12.65 1.60 -13.20
CA GLY A 235 12.93 2.96 -12.77
C GLY A 235 11.99 3.35 -11.63
N LEU A 236 12.51 4.13 -10.70
CA LEU A 236 11.74 4.69 -9.60
C LEU A 236 11.44 6.16 -9.88
N VAL A 237 10.20 6.55 -9.64
CA VAL A 237 9.82 7.96 -9.53
C VAL A 237 9.66 8.24 -8.04
N ARG A 238 10.59 9.01 -7.45
CA ARG A 238 10.40 9.56 -6.11
C ARG A 238 9.29 10.59 -6.21
N VAL A 239 8.15 10.26 -5.60
CA VAL A 239 6.94 11.05 -5.67
C VAL A 239 7.15 12.37 -4.91
N ASP A 240 6.79 13.51 -5.52
CA ASP A 240 6.90 14.81 -4.85
C ASP A 240 5.77 15.01 -3.82
N GLU A 241 4.53 14.63 -4.16
CA GLU A 241 3.32 14.76 -3.32
C GLU A 241 2.48 13.49 -3.43
N LEU A 242 2.16 12.82 -2.31
CA LEU A 242 1.42 11.53 -2.31
C LEU A 242 -0.10 11.67 -2.48
N ASP A 243 -0.66 12.84 -2.17
CA ASP A 243 -2.09 13.18 -2.23
C ASP A 243 -2.72 12.92 -3.60
N ARG A 244 -1.92 13.05 -4.67
CA ARG A 244 -2.32 12.82 -6.06
C ARG A 244 -2.14 11.37 -6.49
N TRP A 245 -1.72 10.48 -5.61
CA TRP A 245 -1.45 9.09 -5.94
C TRP A 245 -2.45 8.12 -5.32
N THR A 246 -2.73 7.04 -6.04
CA THR A 246 -3.53 5.93 -5.53
C THR A 246 -2.78 4.62 -5.67
N ALA A 247 -2.82 3.81 -4.61
CA ALA A 247 -2.30 2.45 -4.59
C ALA A 247 -3.25 1.44 -5.28
N ARG A 248 -4.49 1.85 -5.56
CA ARG A 248 -5.50 1.00 -6.20
C ARG A 248 -5.19 0.75 -7.66
N LEU A 249 -5.72 -0.36 -8.17
CA LEU A 249 -5.69 -0.69 -9.58
C LEU A 249 -6.54 0.31 -10.38
N HIS A 250 -6.37 0.31 -11.70
CA HIS A 250 -7.05 1.26 -12.58
C HIS A 250 -8.59 1.24 -12.46
N ASP A 251 -9.18 0.10 -12.13
CA ASP A 251 -10.63 -0.06 -11.92
C ASP A 251 -11.09 0.26 -10.48
N GLY A 252 -10.19 0.78 -9.64
CA GLY A 252 -10.43 1.09 -8.23
C GLY A 252 -10.36 -0.12 -7.30
N SER A 253 -10.12 -1.32 -7.83
CA SER A 253 -9.97 -2.52 -7.01
C SER A 253 -8.60 -2.57 -6.31
N VAL A 254 -8.55 -3.29 -5.19
CA VAL A 254 -7.32 -3.53 -4.42
C VAL A 254 -6.64 -4.77 -4.98
N MET A 255 -5.34 -4.68 -5.22
CA MET A 255 -4.56 -5.85 -5.64
C MET A 255 -4.34 -6.83 -4.47
N GLY A 256 -4.36 -8.12 -4.79
CA GLY A 256 -4.00 -9.19 -3.87
C GLY A 256 -2.52 -9.17 -3.49
N GLN A 257 -2.09 -10.15 -2.70
CA GLN A 257 -0.66 -10.29 -2.34
C GLN A 257 0.20 -10.49 -3.59
N MET A 258 1.39 -9.89 -3.60
CA MET A 258 2.37 -10.12 -4.66
C MET A 258 2.73 -11.60 -4.73
N ILE A 259 2.85 -12.12 -5.96
CA ILE A 259 3.38 -13.46 -6.20
C ILE A 259 4.89 -13.44 -5.95
N ASP A 260 5.30 -14.08 -4.86
CA ASP A 260 6.70 -14.27 -4.49
C ASP A 260 7.23 -15.56 -5.12
N LEU A 261 8.09 -15.44 -6.15
CA LEU A 261 8.77 -16.58 -6.77
C LEU A 261 10.27 -16.49 -6.52
N SER A 262 10.88 -17.63 -6.23
CA SER A 262 12.32 -17.80 -6.06
C SER A 262 12.80 -19.03 -6.83
N SER A 263 14.11 -19.27 -6.90
CA SER A 263 14.67 -20.49 -7.53
C SER A 263 14.14 -21.80 -6.91
N LYS A 264 13.56 -21.74 -5.70
CA LYS A 264 12.92 -22.89 -5.04
C LYS A 264 11.41 -22.96 -5.27
N LEU A 265 10.77 -21.83 -5.59
CA LEU A 265 9.32 -21.66 -5.67
C LEU A 265 8.91 -21.06 -7.03
N PHE A 266 9.44 -21.61 -8.13
CA PHE A 266 9.09 -21.18 -9.49
C PHE A 266 8.47 -22.35 -10.27
N PRO A 267 7.13 -22.45 -10.33
CA PRO A 267 6.49 -23.56 -11.02
C PRO A 267 6.42 -23.33 -12.52
N LEU A 268 6.79 -24.35 -13.32
CA LEU A 268 6.58 -24.37 -14.77
C LEU A 268 5.09 -24.18 -15.14
N ALA A 269 4.18 -24.57 -14.24
CA ALA A 269 2.73 -24.44 -14.37
C ALA A 269 2.22 -22.97 -14.46
N LEU A 270 3.10 -21.98 -14.36
CA LEU A 270 2.80 -20.59 -14.73
C LEU A 270 2.52 -20.43 -16.23
N VAL A 271 3.15 -21.26 -17.08
CA VAL A 271 2.86 -21.26 -18.52
C VAL A 271 1.42 -21.70 -18.76
N GLY A 272 0.67 -20.92 -19.54
CA GLY A 272 -0.77 -21.11 -19.76
C GLY A 272 -1.67 -20.49 -18.68
N ARG A 273 -1.12 -19.77 -17.69
CA ARG A 273 -1.92 -18.98 -16.76
C ARG A 273 -2.35 -17.67 -17.41
N GLN A 274 -3.61 -17.28 -17.16
CA GLN A 274 -4.16 -16.01 -17.60
C GLN A 274 -3.65 -14.88 -16.70
N VAL A 275 -3.30 -13.76 -17.33
CA VAL A 275 -2.83 -12.54 -16.69
C VAL A 275 -3.54 -11.35 -17.34
N ARG A 276 -3.70 -10.26 -16.59
CA ARG A 276 -4.17 -8.99 -17.14
C ARG A 276 -3.35 -7.83 -16.64
N GLY A 277 -3.23 -6.80 -17.47
CA GLY A 277 -2.57 -5.55 -17.12
C GLY A 277 -3.31 -4.37 -17.74
N TYR A 278 -3.17 -3.19 -17.13
CA TYR A 278 -3.71 -1.96 -17.69
C TYR A 278 -2.56 -1.06 -18.12
N GLY A 279 -2.39 -0.86 -19.43
CA GLY A 279 -1.37 0.01 -20.01
C GLY A 279 -1.95 1.38 -20.39
N ALA A 280 -1.15 2.44 -20.28
CA ALA A 280 -1.59 3.79 -20.63
C ALA A 280 -1.91 3.95 -22.14
N ALA A 281 -1.32 3.12 -23.00
CA ALA A 281 -1.53 3.12 -24.45
C ALA A 281 -2.55 2.06 -24.91
N SER A 282 -2.56 0.88 -24.28
CA SER A 282 -3.40 -0.25 -24.72
C SER A 282 -4.59 -0.55 -23.81
N THR A 283 -4.76 0.18 -22.69
CA THR A 283 -5.79 -0.07 -21.68
C THR A 283 -5.72 -1.51 -21.13
N TRP A 284 -6.86 -2.15 -20.85
CA TRP A 284 -6.89 -3.54 -20.40
C TRP A 284 -6.36 -4.50 -21.47
N MET A 285 -5.22 -5.12 -21.18
CA MET A 285 -4.63 -6.19 -21.95
C MET A 285 -4.92 -7.53 -21.26
N LEU A 286 -5.62 -8.41 -21.96
CA LEU A 286 -6.01 -9.73 -21.49
C LEU A 286 -5.07 -10.78 -22.08
N GLY A 287 -4.06 -11.21 -21.32
CA GLY A 287 -2.98 -12.08 -21.79
C GLY A 287 -2.92 -13.45 -21.13
N GLU A 288 -1.95 -14.23 -21.59
CA GLU A 288 -1.55 -15.53 -21.06
C GLU A 288 -0.02 -15.65 -21.12
N ILE A 289 0.58 -16.25 -20.09
CA ILE A 289 2.02 -16.53 -20.05
C ILE A 289 2.34 -17.64 -21.07
N GLN A 290 3.02 -17.28 -22.15
CA GLN A 290 3.37 -18.17 -23.26
C GLN A 290 4.63 -18.99 -23.00
N GLY A 291 5.52 -18.47 -22.17
CA GLY A 291 6.76 -19.14 -21.79
C GLY A 291 7.59 -18.33 -20.81
N LEU A 292 8.61 -18.98 -20.25
CA LEU A 292 9.49 -18.47 -19.22
C LEU A 292 10.91 -18.23 -19.76
N PHE A 293 11.58 -17.20 -19.24
CA PHE A 293 12.98 -16.88 -19.54
C PHE A 293 13.26 -16.75 -21.05
N TYR A 294 12.41 -16.02 -21.78
CA TYR A 294 12.53 -15.82 -23.23
C TYR A 294 13.83 -15.07 -23.58
N ARG A 295 14.76 -15.75 -24.27
CA ARG A 295 16.01 -15.18 -24.78
C ARG A 295 15.72 -14.35 -26.02
N TYR A 296 15.72 -13.03 -25.89
CA TYR A 296 15.33 -12.12 -26.98
C TYR A 296 16.54 -11.45 -27.67
N LYS A 297 17.70 -11.40 -26.99
CA LYS A 297 18.89 -10.69 -27.47
C LYS A 297 20.19 -11.31 -26.93
N SER A 298 21.18 -11.45 -27.81
CA SER A 298 22.56 -11.79 -27.46
C SER A 298 23.49 -10.60 -27.72
N ARG A 299 24.40 -10.29 -26.80
CA ARG A 299 25.41 -9.24 -26.95
C ARG A 299 26.69 -9.57 -26.19
N GLY A 300 27.83 -9.60 -26.89
CA GLY A 300 29.15 -9.72 -26.25
C GLY A 300 29.36 -11.00 -25.46
N GLY A 301 28.71 -12.10 -25.87
CA GLY A 301 28.74 -13.38 -25.16
C GLY A 301 27.67 -13.54 -24.07
N PHE A 302 26.90 -12.49 -23.75
CA PHE A 302 25.81 -12.55 -22.79
C PHE A 302 24.43 -12.60 -23.47
N GLU A 303 23.54 -13.40 -22.91
CA GLU A 303 22.15 -13.53 -23.33
C GLU A 303 21.22 -12.76 -22.40
N SER A 304 20.36 -11.93 -22.98
CA SER A 304 19.31 -11.22 -22.24
C SER A 304 18.00 -11.99 -22.30
N VAL A 305 17.41 -12.24 -21.12
CA VAL A 305 16.10 -12.88 -21.00
C VAL A 305 15.04 -11.95 -20.39
N ALA A 306 13.79 -12.22 -20.73
CA ALA A 306 12.61 -11.77 -19.99
C ALA A 306 12.06 -12.94 -19.17
N ASP A 307 11.68 -12.73 -17.90
CA ASP A 307 11.11 -13.81 -17.08
C ASP A 307 9.82 -14.35 -17.68
N PHE A 308 8.98 -13.47 -18.22
CA PHE A 308 7.73 -13.83 -18.86
C PHE A 308 7.65 -13.30 -20.30
N LEU A 309 7.28 -14.20 -21.21
CA LEU A 309 6.73 -13.87 -22.51
C LEU A 309 5.20 -13.93 -22.41
N ILE A 310 4.53 -12.79 -22.48
CA ILE A 310 3.08 -12.69 -22.35
C ILE A 310 2.47 -12.40 -23.71
N GLY A 311 1.47 -13.19 -24.11
CA GLY A 311 0.82 -13.06 -25.40
C GLY A 311 -0.70 -13.20 -25.31
N PRO A 312 -1.38 -13.31 -26.47
CA PRO A 312 -2.82 -13.52 -26.52
C PRO A 312 -3.23 -14.74 -25.69
N ARG A 313 -4.31 -14.62 -24.92
CA ARG A 313 -4.85 -15.77 -24.16
C ARG A 313 -5.58 -16.75 -25.05
N THR A 314 -5.45 -18.03 -24.72
CA THR A 314 -6.26 -19.08 -25.34
C THR A 314 -7.70 -18.93 -24.84
N PRO A 315 -8.70 -18.73 -25.72
CA PRO A 315 -10.10 -18.58 -25.30
C PRO A 315 -10.63 -19.84 -24.61
N HIS A 316 -11.56 -19.69 -23.67
CA HIS A 316 -12.32 -20.83 -23.17
C HIS A 316 -13.43 -21.23 -24.15
N ASP A 317 -13.89 -22.50 -24.05
CA ASP A 317 -14.95 -23.03 -24.91
C ASP A 317 -16.20 -22.12 -24.83
N GLY A 318 -16.56 -21.47 -25.94
CA GLY A 318 -17.69 -20.54 -26.03
C GLY A 318 -17.36 -19.06 -25.83
N GLU A 319 -16.11 -18.69 -25.50
CA GLU A 319 -15.67 -17.30 -25.41
C GLU A 319 -15.10 -16.80 -26.74
N ALA A 320 -15.40 -15.54 -27.08
CA ALA A 320 -14.79 -14.88 -28.23
C ALA A 320 -13.31 -14.60 -27.96
N ALA A 321 -12.47 -14.77 -28.99
CA ALA A 321 -11.08 -14.37 -28.91
C ALA A 321 -10.97 -12.85 -28.73
N VAL A 322 -10.36 -12.42 -27.63
CA VAL A 322 -10.11 -11.00 -27.36
C VAL A 322 -8.78 -10.61 -28.02
N PRO A 323 -8.74 -9.53 -28.83
CA PRO A 323 -7.49 -9.03 -29.38
C PRO A 323 -6.52 -8.65 -28.27
N PHE A 324 -5.28 -9.13 -28.37
CA PHE A 324 -4.17 -8.72 -27.51
C PHE A 324 -3.25 -7.80 -28.30
N ALA A 325 -3.04 -6.59 -27.78
CA ALA A 325 -2.10 -5.64 -28.34
C ALA A 325 -1.38 -4.94 -27.20
N THR A 326 -0.05 -4.88 -27.30
CA THR A 326 0.78 -3.99 -26.49
C THR A 326 1.50 -3.01 -27.42
N ARG A 327 1.65 -1.77 -26.97
CA ARG A 327 2.08 -0.63 -27.77
C ARG A 327 3.16 0.17 -27.03
N PRO A 328 3.97 0.97 -27.75
CA PRO A 328 4.81 1.99 -27.12
C PRO A 328 3.97 2.84 -26.15
N GLY A 329 4.44 3.01 -24.93
CA GLY A 329 3.69 3.65 -23.83
C GLY A 329 3.18 2.68 -22.75
N ASP A 330 3.05 1.38 -23.06
CA ASP A 330 2.69 0.35 -22.07
C ASP A 330 3.87 -0.14 -21.23
N SER A 331 5.10 0.27 -21.56
CA SER A 331 6.28 0.11 -20.70
C SER A 331 5.92 0.55 -19.29
N GLY A 332 6.02 -0.34 -18.31
CA GLY A 332 5.72 -0.10 -16.90
C GLY A 332 4.36 -0.65 -16.48
N THR A 333 3.63 -1.30 -17.39
CA THR A 333 2.38 -1.99 -17.04
C THR A 333 2.62 -3.06 -15.98
N LEU A 334 1.82 -3.01 -14.91
CA LEU A 334 1.72 -4.06 -13.92
C LEU A 334 0.87 -5.22 -14.46
N TRP A 335 1.48 -6.40 -14.55
CA TRP A 335 0.79 -7.64 -14.86
C TRP A 335 0.30 -8.31 -13.58
N LEU A 336 -0.96 -8.72 -13.60
CA LEU A 336 -1.68 -9.35 -12.50
C LEU A 336 -2.07 -10.77 -12.91
N LEU A 337 -1.69 -11.75 -12.10
CA LEU A 337 -2.15 -13.13 -12.22
C LEU A 337 -3.62 -13.24 -11.79
N GLU A 338 -4.43 -13.87 -12.63
CA GLU A 338 -5.83 -14.19 -12.31
C GLU A 338 -5.88 -15.46 -11.44
N GLY A 339 -6.32 -15.29 -10.19
CA GLY A 339 -6.35 -16.32 -9.15
C GLY A 339 -4.98 -16.66 -8.54
N SER A 340 -5.01 -17.49 -7.50
CA SER A 340 -3.81 -17.89 -6.76
C SER A 340 -2.98 -18.96 -7.49
N LEU A 341 -1.75 -19.17 -7.02
CA LEU A 341 -0.91 -20.26 -7.54
C LEU A 341 -1.54 -21.63 -7.28
N GLU A 342 -2.13 -21.82 -6.10
CA GLU A 342 -2.83 -23.03 -5.69
C GLU A 342 -4.27 -23.04 -6.22
N ARG A 343 -4.51 -23.69 -7.36
CA ARG A 343 -5.87 -23.78 -7.90
C ARG A 343 -6.77 -24.61 -6.96
N PRO A 344 -7.86 -24.04 -6.42
CA PRO A 344 -8.80 -24.80 -5.61
C PRO A 344 -9.41 -25.95 -6.40
N ARG A 345 -9.55 -27.12 -5.76
CA ARG A 345 -10.23 -28.28 -6.37
C ARG A 345 -11.74 -28.06 -6.52
N ASP A 346 -12.32 -27.26 -5.62
CA ASP A 346 -13.74 -26.92 -5.63
C ASP A 346 -14.05 -25.81 -6.66
N GLU A 347 -15.06 -26.03 -7.51
CA GLU A 347 -15.40 -25.12 -8.60
C GLU A 347 -15.89 -23.75 -8.12
N LYS A 348 -16.66 -23.69 -7.03
CA LYS A 348 -17.14 -22.42 -6.46
C LYS A 348 -15.97 -21.62 -5.90
N LYS A 349 -15.07 -22.28 -5.17
CA LYS A 349 -13.84 -21.65 -4.66
C LYS A 349 -12.93 -21.19 -5.80
N ARG A 350 -12.83 -21.95 -6.88
CA ARG A 350 -12.04 -21.60 -8.05
C ARG A 350 -12.59 -20.37 -8.79
N ALA A 351 -13.92 -20.26 -8.91
CA ALA A 351 -14.57 -19.08 -9.50
C ALA A 351 -14.44 -17.82 -8.63
N ALA A 352 -14.40 -17.99 -7.30
CA ALA A 352 -14.09 -16.89 -6.38
C ALA A 352 -12.60 -16.48 -6.47
N ASP A 353 -11.70 -17.46 -6.45
CA ASP A 353 -10.25 -17.26 -6.55
C ASP A 353 -9.85 -16.52 -7.83
N SER A 354 -10.43 -16.87 -8.99
CA SER A 354 -10.12 -16.22 -10.26
C SER A 354 -10.43 -14.71 -10.31
N LYS A 355 -11.21 -14.18 -9.37
CA LYS A 355 -11.50 -12.74 -9.27
C LYS A 355 -10.37 -11.97 -8.59
N THR A 356 -9.54 -12.63 -7.79
CA THR A 356 -8.41 -12.02 -7.10
C THR A 356 -7.26 -11.80 -8.08
N LEU A 357 -6.66 -10.60 -8.01
CA LEU A 357 -5.59 -10.18 -8.90
C LEU A 357 -4.29 -10.03 -8.14
N HIS A 358 -3.34 -10.92 -8.42
CA HIS A 358 -2.06 -10.94 -7.73
C HIS A 358 -0.96 -10.31 -8.59
N PRO A 359 -0.30 -9.24 -8.12
CA PRO A 359 0.86 -8.65 -8.79
C PRO A 359 1.93 -9.70 -9.08
N ILE A 360 2.34 -9.85 -10.34
CA ILE A 360 3.36 -10.85 -10.72
C ILE A 360 4.54 -10.24 -11.48
N ALA A 361 4.33 -9.28 -12.38
CA ALA A 361 5.42 -8.79 -13.23
C ALA A 361 5.24 -7.34 -13.68
N ILE A 362 6.35 -6.68 -14.04
CA ILE A 362 6.36 -5.37 -14.70
C ILE A 362 6.81 -5.54 -16.15
N GLN A 363 6.04 -4.99 -17.08
CA GLN A 363 6.40 -4.93 -18.49
C GLN A 363 7.50 -3.88 -18.73
N TRP A 364 8.48 -4.19 -19.57
CA TRP A 364 9.49 -3.21 -20.01
C TRP A 364 9.67 -3.15 -21.52
N GLY A 365 9.10 -4.09 -22.27
CA GLY A 365 9.22 -4.11 -23.72
C GLY A 365 8.17 -4.99 -24.38
N GLY A 366 8.28 -5.10 -25.70
CA GLY A 366 7.50 -6.04 -26.47
C GLY A 366 8.27 -6.57 -27.67
N ASP A 367 7.94 -7.79 -28.06
CA ASP A 367 8.44 -8.43 -29.28
C ASP A 367 7.29 -8.58 -30.28
N ARG A 368 7.61 -8.57 -31.58
CA ARG A 368 6.63 -8.61 -32.66
C ARG A 368 6.92 -9.78 -33.58
N LEU A 369 6.02 -10.77 -33.56
CA LEU A 369 6.14 -11.99 -34.34
C LEU A 369 5.04 -12.06 -35.41
N VAL A 370 5.37 -12.53 -36.60
CA VAL A 370 4.39 -12.73 -37.67
C VAL A 370 3.40 -13.85 -37.27
N ALA A 371 2.12 -13.51 -37.15
CA ALA A 371 1.04 -14.49 -37.27
C ALA A 371 0.73 -14.71 -38.76
N ASP A 372 0.05 -15.80 -39.12
CA ASP A 372 -0.24 -16.24 -40.52
C ASP A 372 -0.21 -15.12 -41.59
N SER A 373 0.28 -15.43 -42.80
CA SER A 373 0.19 -14.62 -44.02
C SER A 373 -1.12 -13.81 -44.25
N GLN A 374 -2.26 -14.22 -43.66
CA GLN A 374 -3.54 -13.48 -43.71
C GLN A 374 -3.87 -12.63 -42.46
N ASN A 375 -3.23 -12.86 -41.31
CA ASN A 375 -3.44 -12.16 -40.05
C ASN A 375 -2.11 -11.53 -39.59
N GLY A 376 -1.99 -10.21 -39.71
CA GLY A 376 -0.74 -9.46 -39.51
C GLY A 376 0.02 -9.65 -38.18
N VAL A 377 1.11 -8.90 -38.04
CA VAL A 377 2.08 -8.95 -36.93
C VAL A 377 1.41 -8.90 -35.54
N ARG A 378 1.72 -9.88 -34.68
CA ARG A 378 1.25 -9.93 -33.28
C ARG A 378 2.31 -9.46 -32.31
N ALA A 379 1.89 -8.67 -31.33
CA ALA A 379 2.75 -8.18 -30.25
C ALA A 379 2.70 -9.12 -29.04
N TYR A 380 3.84 -9.28 -28.39
CA TYR A 380 4.03 -10.02 -27.14
C TYR A 380 4.70 -9.09 -26.14
N ALA A 381 4.23 -9.09 -24.90
CA ALA A 381 4.85 -8.31 -23.83
C ALA A 381 6.02 -9.08 -23.21
N LEU A 382 7.12 -8.37 -22.97
CA LEU A 382 8.29 -8.85 -22.24
C LEU A 382 8.25 -8.24 -20.83
N ALA A 383 8.22 -9.09 -19.82
CA ALA A 383 8.06 -8.67 -18.44
C ALA A 383 9.02 -9.40 -17.49
N THR A 384 9.34 -8.74 -16.38
CA THR A 384 10.24 -9.22 -15.32
C THR A 384 9.47 -9.34 -14.02
N LEU A 385 9.83 -10.34 -13.21
CA LEU A 385 9.16 -10.65 -11.96
C LEU A 385 9.19 -9.45 -11.00
N LEU A 386 8.01 -9.05 -10.51
CA LEU A 386 7.88 -7.91 -9.61
C LEU A 386 8.57 -8.17 -8.27
N SER A 387 8.45 -9.38 -7.72
CA SER A 387 9.12 -9.76 -6.46
C SER A 387 10.64 -9.70 -6.56
N THR A 388 11.22 -10.04 -7.72
CA THR A 388 12.66 -9.83 -7.96
C THR A 388 13.04 -8.35 -7.98
N ALA A 389 12.25 -7.50 -8.67
CA ALA A 389 12.51 -6.06 -8.71
C ALA A 389 12.42 -5.43 -7.30
N CYS A 390 11.36 -5.75 -6.55
CA CYS A 390 11.14 -5.31 -5.19
C CYS A 390 12.26 -5.78 -4.23
N ALA A 391 12.64 -7.06 -4.29
CA ALA A 391 13.73 -7.59 -3.46
C ALA A 391 15.07 -6.91 -3.77
N TYR A 392 15.37 -6.66 -5.05
CA TYR A 392 16.62 -6.02 -5.45
C TYR A 392 16.69 -4.54 -5.01
N LEU A 393 15.57 -3.82 -5.11
CA LEU A 393 15.46 -2.42 -4.71
C LEU A 393 15.13 -2.21 -3.23
N LYS A 394 14.87 -3.29 -2.48
CA LYS A 394 14.42 -3.27 -1.08
C LYS A 394 13.13 -2.46 -0.90
N LEU A 395 12.15 -2.74 -1.75
CA LEU A 395 10.86 -2.07 -1.76
C LEU A 395 9.72 -3.04 -1.45
N ASP A 396 8.78 -2.59 -0.63
CA ASP A 396 7.51 -3.26 -0.39
C ASP A 396 6.41 -2.58 -1.21
N ILE A 397 5.61 -3.37 -1.93
CA ILE A 397 4.49 -2.82 -2.71
C ILE A 397 3.39 -2.29 -1.79
N ILE A 398 2.84 -1.13 -2.13
CA ILE A 398 1.70 -0.56 -1.42
C ILE A 398 0.44 -1.02 -2.14
N ARG A 399 -0.28 -1.96 -1.53
CA ARG A 399 -1.51 -2.58 -2.09
C ARG A 399 -2.75 -1.71 -1.89
N ASP A 400 -2.78 -1.08 -0.73
CA ASP A 400 -3.57 0.08 -0.37
C ASP A 400 -2.75 0.82 0.71
N TRP A 401 -3.05 2.08 1.01
CA TRP A 401 -2.31 2.90 1.99
C TRP A 401 -2.42 2.42 3.46
N ASN A 402 -2.91 1.21 3.65
CA ASN A 402 -3.94 0.94 4.64
C ASN A 402 -4.19 -0.56 4.80
N LEU A 403 -4.06 -1.30 3.69
CA LEU A 403 -3.92 -2.75 3.72
C LEU A 403 -2.51 -3.08 4.25
N ASP A 404 -2.42 -3.97 5.25
CA ASP A 404 -1.19 -4.34 5.98
C ASP A 404 -0.75 -3.38 7.12
N GLN A 405 -1.54 -2.36 7.45
CA GLN A 405 -1.47 -1.66 8.76
C GLN A 405 -2.68 -2.03 9.62
N GLN A 406 -2.49 -2.25 10.93
CA GLN A 406 -3.61 -2.54 11.83
C GLN A 406 -4.42 -1.26 12.07
N ASP A 407 -5.67 -1.24 11.60
CA ASP A 407 -6.68 -0.16 11.74
C ASP A 407 -7.20 0.06 13.18
N THR A 408 -6.36 -0.08 14.20
CA THR A 408 -6.85 0.06 15.59
C THR A 408 -5.78 0.69 16.45
N TRP A 409 -5.69 2.02 16.49
CA TRP A 409 -4.89 2.74 17.48
C TRP A 409 -5.86 3.49 18.38
N GLY A 410 -5.92 3.17 19.68
CA GLY A 410 -6.71 3.92 20.67
C GLY A 410 -8.24 3.87 20.57
N ALA A 411 -8.83 3.27 19.52
CA ALA A 411 -10.26 3.35 19.17
C ALA A 411 -11.25 3.17 20.35
N LEU A 412 -11.04 2.17 21.22
CA LEU A 412 -11.92 2.00 22.39
C LEU A 412 -11.82 3.18 23.37
N GLY A 413 -10.63 3.73 23.59
CA GLY A 413 -10.43 4.91 24.42
C GLY A 413 -11.23 6.09 23.91
N HIS A 414 -11.08 6.43 22.63
CA HIS A 414 -11.75 7.57 22.00
C HIS A 414 -13.27 7.41 22.04
N PHE A 415 -13.79 6.25 21.61
CA PHE A 415 -15.23 6.01 21.59
C PHE A 415 -15.86 5.91 22.98
N SER A 416 -15.17 5.29 23.95
CA SER A 416 -15.68 5.14 25.31
C SER A 416 -15.79 6.48 26.03
N ILE A 417 -14.82 7.39 25.84
CA ILE A 417 -14.88 8.76 26.32
C ILE A 417 -16.02 9.50 25.64
N ALA A 418 -16.04 9.54 24.30
CA ALA A 418 -17.04 10.27 23.53
C ALA A 418 -18.49 9.83 23.83
N SER A 419 -18.71 8.51 24.00
CA SER A 419 -20.03 7.95 24.34
C SER A 419 -20.49 8.29 25.77
N SER A 420 -19.55 8.54 26.69
CA SER A 420 -19.85 8.77 28.11
C SER A 420 -20.11 10.24 28.45
N VAL A 421 -19.63 11.18 27.63
CA VAL A 421 -19.64 12.63 27.91
C VAL A 421 -21.03 13.20 28.11
N ALA A 422 -22.03 12.73 27.37
CA ALA A 422 -23.41 13.21 27.52
C ALA A 422 -23.96 13.04 28.95
N ASN A 423 -23.48 12.04 29.71
CA ASN A 423 -23.85 11.81 31.10
C ASN A 423 -23.18 12.79 32.07
N ALA A 424 -22.01 13.31 31.69
CA ALA A 424 -21.25 14.29 32.46
C ALA A 424 -21.69 15.74 32.19
N LEU A 425 -22.59 15.99 31.24
CA LEU A 425 -23.18 17.32 31.09
C LEU A 425 -24.05 17.67 32.33
N SER A 426 -23.98 18.90 32.80
CA SER A 426 -24.80 19.51 33.85
C SER A 426 -26.24 19.75 33.40
N SER A 427 -27.16 19.91 34.34
CA SER A 427 -28.57 20.23 34.04
C SER A 427 -28.80 21.66 33.54
N ARG A 428 -27.76 22.50 33.51
CA ARG A 428 -27.84 23.91 33.09
C ARG A 428 -27.97 24.08 31.58
N VAL A 429 -27.58 23.07 30.82
CA VAL A 429 -27.58 23.09 29.34
C VAL A 429 -28.55 22.05 28.72
N PRO A 430 -29.86 22.15 28.99
CA PRO A 430 -30.82 21.15 28.54
C PRO A 430 -30.90 21.01 27.02
N LYS A 431 -30.66 22.07 26.24
CA LYS A 431 -30.64 22.00 24.77
C LYS A 431 -29.39 21.31 24.27
N LEU A 432 -28.21 21.61 24.83
CA LEU A 432 -26.99 20.89 24.49
C LEU A 432 -27.14 19.39 24.77
N LYS A 433 -27.66 19.04 25.95
CA LYS A 433 -27.94 17.64 26.30
C LYS A 433 -28.82 16.94 25.28
N THR A 434 -29.88 17.62 24.83
CA THR A 434 -30.79 17.09 23.81
C THR A 434 -30.08 16.93 22.47
N LEU A 435 -29.34 17.96 22.02
CA LEU A 435 -28.57 17.94 20.77
C LEU A 435 -27.55 16.79 20.74
N MET A 436 -26.72 16.67 21.77
CA MET A 436 -25.68 15.64 21.82
C MET A 436 -26.27 14.24 21.96
N LYS A 437 -27.35 14.07 22.74
CA LYS A 437 -28.07 12.80 22.82
C LYS A 437 -28.65 12.37 21.47
N ASN A 438 -29.24 13.30 20.72
CA ASN A 438 -29.80 13.00 19.40
C ASN A 438 -28.73 12.65 18.36
N ASN A 439 -27.49 13.07 18.57
CA ASN A 439 -26.38 12.90 17.63
C ASN A 439 -25.31 11.89 18.09
N ILE A 440 -25.52 11.21 19.22
CA ILE A 440 -24.48 10.37 19.81
C ILE A 440 -24.01 9.24 18.88
N SER A 441 -24.90 8.72 18.02
CA SER A 441 -24.60 7.62 17.08
C SER A 441 -23.72 8.02 15.90
N ILE A 442 -23.55 9.31 15.62
CA ILE A 442 -22.56 9.79 14.64
C ILE A 442 -21.26 10.21 15.31
N ILE A 443 -21.27 10.46 16.62
CA ILE A 443 -20.09 10.85 17.39
C ILE A 443 -19.29 9.61 17.82
N SER A 444 -19.98 8.58 18.29
CA SER A 444 -19.38 7.34 18.80
C SER A 444 -20.27 6.13 18.50
N HIS A 445 -19.74 4.93 18.74
CA HIS A 445 -20.47 3.68 18.61
C HIS A 445 -21.45 3.43 19.77
N PRO A 446 -22.53 2.66 19.54
CA PRO A 446 -23.42 2.24 20.62
C PRO A 446 -22.68 1.31 21.60
N LEU A 447 -23.14 1.31 22.86
CA LEU A 447 -22.51 0.56 23.97
C LEU A 447 -22.28 -0.93 23.62
N GLU A 448 -23.21 -1.56 22.90
CA GLU A 448 -23.07 -2.96 22.48
C GLU A 448 -21.86 -3.19 21.56
N THR A 449 -21.60 -2.29 20.62
CA THR A 449 -20.40 -2.35 19.76
C THR A 449 -19.12 -2.12 20.56
N LEU A 450 -19.17 -1.25 21.58
CA LEU A 450 -18.03 -1.06 22.49
C LEU A 450 -17.75 -2.31 23.33
N HIS A 451 -18.80 -3.08 23.68
CA HIS A 451 -18.66 -4.36 24.37
C HIS A 451 -18.16 -5.50 23.47
N THR A 452 -18.35 -5.45 22.16
CA THR A 452 -17.79 -6.46 21.24
C THR A 452 -16.38 -6.13 20.77
N GLY A 453 -16.01 -4.85 20.72
CA GLY A 453 -14.69 -4.39 20.28
C GLY A 453 -14.46 -4.57 18.77
N ASP A 454 -15.53 -4.64 17.97
CA ASP A 454 -15.46 -4.84 16.52
C ASP A 454 -15.34 -3.50 15.79
N PHE A 455 -14.09 -3.05 15.65
CA PHE A 455 -13.70 -1.73 15.13
C PHE A 455 -12.98 -1.83 13.77
N LYS A 456 -13.07 -2.98 13.09
CA LYS A 456 -12.28 -3.24 11.88
C LYS A 456 -12.90 -2.58 10.64
N GLY A 457 -12.05 -2.04 9.77
CA GLY A 457 -12.46 -1.55 8.44
C GLY A 457 -13.08 -0.14 8.43
N MET A 458 -13.09 0.58 9.55
CA MET A 458 -13.72 1.91 9.65
C MET A 458 -13.16 2.94 8.67
N SER A 459 -11.88 2.85 8.34
CA SER A 459 -11.23 3.72 7.38
C SER A 459 -11.75 3.52 5.95
N ASP A 460 -12.32 2.35 5.63
CA ASP A 460 -13.04 2.04 4.38
C ASP A 460 -14.56 2.29 4.46
N ASP A 461 -15.11 2.48 5.66
CA ASP A 461 -16.55 2.65 5.85
C ASP A 461 -17.01 4.02 5.37
N ALA A 462 -18.17 4.07 4.70
CA ALA A 462 -18.77 5.32 4.23
C ALA A 462 -19.12 6.30 5.38
N ILE A 463 -19.08 5.84 6.64
CA ILE A 463 -19.37 6.60 7.84
C ILE A 463 -18.28 6.30 8.87
N VAL A 464 -17.56 7.32 9.30
CA VAL A 464 -16.61 7.26 10.42
C VAL A 464 -17.22 8.03 11.58
N PRO A 465 -17.33 7.47 12.81
CA PRO A 465 -17.78 8.26 13.95
C PRO A 465 -16.86 9.45 14.20
N MET A 466 -17.41 10.61 14.55
CA MET A 466 -16.65 11.86 14.66
C MET A 466 -15.45 11.76 15.60
N ALA A 467 -15.54 10.93 16.65
CA ALA A 467 -14.46 10.70 17.62
C ALA A 467 -13.20 10.05 17.02
N ASP A 468 -13.26 9.46 15.82
CA ASP A 468 -12.11 8.90 15.11
C ASP A 468 -11.96 9.38 13.66
N VAL A 469 -12.69 10.44 13.30
CA VAL A 469 -12.44 11.17 12.06
C VAL A 469 -10.97 11.64 11.96
N PRO A 470 -10.33 12.16 13.04
CA PRO A 470 -8.92 12.54 12.98
C PRO A 470 -8.00 11.39 12.54
N ASP A 471 -8.08 10.21 13.16
CA ASP A 471 -7.21 9.07 12.80
C ASP A 471 -7.61 8.40 11.47
N PHE A 472 -8.88 8.01 11.29
CA PHE A 472 -9.29 7.16 10.15
C PHE A 472 -9.67 7.94 8.89
N PHE A 473 -10.01 9.22 9.00
CA PHE A 473 -10.50 10.01 7.87
C PHE A 473 -9.54 11.13 7.48
N TRP A 474 -8.82 11.75 8.42
CA TRP A 474 -7.88 12.85 8.16
C TRP A 474 -6.41 12.44 8.20
N LYS A 475 -5.97 11.56 9.10
CA LYS A 475 -4.57 11.14 9.19
C LYS A 475 -4.26 10.00 8.22
N HIS A 476 -5.16 9.02 8.13
CA HIS A 476 -5.01 7.81 7.31
C HIS A 476 -6.13 7.63 6.24
N GLY A 477 -6.82 8.71 5.88
CA GLY A 477 -8.06 8.69 5.08
C GLY A 477 -8.02 7.88 3.77
N ARG A 478 -8.72 6.73 3.72
CA ARG A 478 -8.91 5.91 2.49
C ARG A 478 -9.82 6.56 1.45
N GLN A 479 -10.52 7.62 1.86
CA GLN A 479 -11.58 8.29 1.10
C GLN A 479 -11.12 9.59 0.42
N GLY A 480 -9.83 9.94 0.49
CA GLY A 480 -9.27 11.13 -0.17
C GLY A 480 -9.42 12.44 0.61
N HIS A 481 -9.58 12.35 1.93
CA HIS A 481 -9.75 13.50 2.84
C HIS A 481 -8.57 13.68 3.81
N SER A 482 -7.42 13.06 3.51
CA SER A 482 -6.24 13.14 4.36
C SER A 482 -5.68 14.57 4.45
N ARG A 483 -5.11 14.92 5.61
CA ARG A 483 -4.60 16.25 5.93
C ARG A 483 -3.12 16.19 6.27
N GLN A 484 -2.35 17.05 5.61
CA GLN A 484 -0.89 17.07 5.69
C GLN A 484 -0.34 17.15 7.13
N TRP A 485 -0.95 18.00 7.96
CA TRP A 485 -0.44 18.28 9.30
C TRP A 485 -1.26 17.62 10.40
N GLU A 486 -2.06 16.60 10.09
CA GLU A 486 -2.89 15.96 11.10
C GLU A 486 -2.04 15.27 12.18
N GLY A 487 -1.01 14.52 11.78
CA GLY A 487 -0.11 13.78 12.68
C GLY A 487 0.32 14.53 13.96
N PRO A 488 0.98 15.70 13.86
CA PRO A 488 1.46 16.45 15.03
C PRO A 488 0.34 17.06 15.91
N ASN A 489 -0.93 16.99 15.51
CA ASN A 489 -2.06 17.46 16.31
C ASN A 489 -2.54 16.42 17.35
N HIS A 490 -2.08 15.16 17.26
CA HIS A 490 -2.50 14.04 18.14
C HIS A 490 -1.65 13.87 19.39
N PHE A 491 -0.51 14.55 19.51
CA PHE A 491 0.43 14.26 20.58
C PHE A 491 1.15 15.52 21.08
N ALA A 492 1.90 15.37 22.17
CA ALA A 492 2.83 16.37 22.68
C ALA A 492 3.94 15.68 23.47
N ASP A 493 5.22 15.86 23.14
CA ASP A 493 6.32 15.19 23.87
C ASP A 493 6.68 15.97 25.16
N MET A 494 5.78 15.94 26.14
CA MET A 494 5.82 16.87 27.26
C MET A 494 7.02 16.65 28.20
N ASP A 495 7.55 15.42 28.25
CA ASP A 495 8.59 14.96 29.16
C ASP A 495 10.00 14.88 28.54
N GLN A 496 10.16 15.29 27.28
CA GLN A 496 11.49 15.36 26.68
C GLN A 496 12.35 16.40 27.40
N VAL A 497 13.54 16.02 27.83
CA VAL A 497 14.39 16.91 28.64
C VAL A 497 15.37 17.67 27.77
N ARG A 498 15.34 19.01 27.86
CA ARG A 498 16.29 19.88 27.20
C ARG A 498 17.70 19.71 27.79
N PRO A 499 18.74 19.47 26.98
CA PRO A 499 20.09 19.25 27.51
C PRO A 499 20.67 20.43 28.28
N ALA A 500 20.35 21.67 27.88
CA ALA A 500 20.96 22.90 28.36
C ALA A 500 20.63 23.23 29.82
N ASP A 501 19.38 23.06 30.23
CA ASP A 501 18.84 23.52 31.53
C ASP A 501 18.04 22.44 32.27
N LYS A 502 17.89 21.24 31.68
CA LYS A 502 17.10 20.12 32.21
C LYS A 502 15.61 20.45 32.40
N GLN A 503 15.11 21.46 31.69
CA GLN A 503 13.69 21.76 31.58
C GLN A 503 13.02 20.84 30.54
N ASP A 504 11.75 20.53 30.77
CA ASP A 504 10.84 19.83 29.87
C ASP A 504 9.56 20.68 29.75
N LEU A 505 8.64 20.34 28.84
CA LEU A 505 7.40 21.11 28.68
C LEU A 505 6.48 20.99 29.90
N LEU A 506 6.52 19.86 30.65
CA LEU A 506 5.80 19.70 31.91
C LEU A 506 6.18 20.77 32.95
N LYS A 507 7.48 21.09 33.07
CA LYS A 507 7.99 22.15 33.96
C LYS A 507 7.76 23.54 33.38
N LEU A 508 8.04 23.75 32.09
CA LEU A 508 7.87 25.06 31.47
C LEU A 508 6.42 25.53 31.55
N CYS A 509 5.46 24.65 31.29
CA CYS A 509 4.04 24.96 31.34
C CYS A 509 3.46 24.98 32.76
N GLN A 510 4.28 24.97 33.82
CA GLN A 510 3.84 25.42 35.14
C GLN A 510 3.53 26.91 35.15
N SER A 511 4.12 27.67 34.23
CA SER A 511 3.71 29.02 33.92
C SER A 511 2.76 29.00 32.72
N ASP A 512 1.55 29.53 32.90
CA ASP A 512 0.54 29.66 31.84
C ASP A 512 1.01 30.52 30.65
N ALA A 513 2.04 31.35 30.85
CA ALA A 513 2.65 32.14 29.78
C ALA A 513 3.45 31.28 28.79
N ASN A 514 3.84 30.07 29.18
CA ASN A 514 4.61 29.13 28.33
C ASN A 514 3.71 28.16 27.57
N VAL A 515 2.39 28.20 27.77
CA VAL A 515 1.42 27.54 26.89
C VAL A 515 1.19 28.47 25.68
N ASP A 516 2.22 28.52 24.84
CA ASP A 516 2.32 29.38 23.66
C ASP A 516 3.01 28.60 22.53
N PRO A 517 2.46 28.56 21.30
CA PRO A 517 3.02 27.79 20.20
C PRO A 517 4.48 28.13 19.88
N LYS A 518 4.86 29.41 20.00
CA LYS A 518 6.24 29.84 19.78
C LYS A 518 7.18 29.29 20.84
N VAL A 519 6.76 29.28 22.11
CA VAL A 519 7.58 28.71 23.20
C VAL A 519 7.81 27.21 22.98
N TRP A 520 6.79 26.51 22.49
CA TRP A 520 6.87 25.09 22.17
C TRP A 520 7.75 24.82 20.93
N ASP A 521 7.61 25.62 19.88
CA ASP A 521 8.46 25.53 18.68
C ASP A 521 9.94 25.81 19.00
N ASP A 522 10.21 26.81 19.84
CA ASP A 522 11.56 27.12 20.35
C ASP A 522 12.09 25.98 21.24
N PHE A 523 11.22 25.31 22.01
CA PHE A 523 11.58 24.11 22.77
C PHE A 523 11.99 22.96 21.84
N TYR A 524 11.16 22.60 20.86
CA TYR A 524 11.46 21.51 19.93
C TYR A 524 12.71 21.78 19.09
N THR A 525 12.97 23.05 18.76
CA THR A 525 14.21 23.47 18.08
C THR A 525 15.46 23.25 18.93
N SER A 526 15.32 23.23 20.25
CA SER A 526 16.43 23.08 21.19
C SER A 526 16.73 21.64 21.62
N VAL A 527 15.88 20.70 21.24
CA VAL A 527 16.03 19.27 21.53
C VAL A 527 16.25 18.47 20.25
N ARG A 528 16.62 17.21 20.41
CA ARG A 528 16.88 16.25 19.32
C ARG A 528 16.17 14.96 19.61
N ASP A 529 15.84 14.22 18.55
CA ASP A 529 15.23 12.90 18.67
C ASP A 529 16.14 12.02 19.54
N PRO A 530 15.66 11.45 20.67
CA PRO A 530 16.54 10.73 21.57
C PRO A 530 17.08 9.41 20.99
N LEU A 531 16.41 8.83 19.99
CA LEU A 531 16.79 7.57 19.35
C LEU A 531 17.75 7.79 18.17
N THR A 532 17.46 8.78 17.30
CA THR A 532 18.22 9.04 16.07
C THR A 532 19.23 10.18 16.20
N ASN A 533 19.10 11.02 17.24
CA ASN A 533 19.86 12.26 17.46
C ASN A 533 19.67 13.32 16.35
N GLU A 534 18.61 13.18 15.54
CA GLU A 534 18.27 14.13 14.49
C GLU A 534 17.52 15.36 15.06
N VAL A 535 17.38 16.39 14.22
CA VAL A 535 16.56 17.55 14.58
C VAL A 535 15.09 17.14 14.50
N ILE A 536 14.28 17.54 15.48
CA ILE A 536 12.83 17.27 15.46
C ILE A 536 12.20 18.03 14.28
N SER A 537 11.74 17.29 13.27
CA SER A 537 11.02 17.86 12.11
C SER A 537 9.60 18.30 12.50
N TYR A 538 8.96 19.15 11.69
CA TYR A 538 7.64 19.71 12.03
C TYR A 538 6.54 18.65 12.16
N GLU A 539 6.67 17.55 11.42
CA GLU A 539 5.78 16.37 11.50
C GLU A 539 5.84 15.70 12.87
N HIS A 540 6.95 15.90 13.60
CA HIS A 540 7.20 15.34 14.92
C HIS A 540 7.16 16.38 16.05
N ARG A 541 6.65 17.59 15.81
CA ARG A 541 6.45 18.62 16.85
C ARG A 541 5.02 18.62 17.35
N GLY A 542 4.76 17.84 18.38
CA GLY A 542 3.42 17.71 18.95
C GLY A 542 2.84 19.03 19.47
N LEU A 543 1.59 19.33 19.12
CA LEU A 543 0.90 20.60 19.38
C LEU A 543 -0.53 20.44 19.93
N LEU A 544 -0.86 19.28 20.48
CA LEU A 544 -2.23 18.89 20.85
C LEU A 544 -3.04 19.94 21.65
N PRO A 545 -2.51 20.63 22.68
CA PRO A 545 -3.31 21.60 23.43
C PRO A 545 -3.77 22.80 22.57
N PHE A 546 -2.95 23.19 21.60
CA PHE A 546 -3.28 24.27 20.67
C PHE A 546 -4.33 23.84 19.65
N ARG A 547 -4.36 22.55 19.30
CA ARG A 547 -5.44 21.97 18.51
C ARG A 547 -6.78 22.04 19.26
N VAL A 548 -6.77 21.71 20.56
CA VAL A 548 -7.95 21.84 21.43
C VAL A 548 -8.41 23.30 21.50
N TRP A 549 -7.50 24.26 21.66
CA TRP A 549 -7.80 25.70 21.60
C TRP A 549 -8.53 26.05 20.31
N GLN A 550 -7.92 25.74 19.16
CA GLN A 550 -8.49 26.06 17.85
C GLN A 550 -9.93 25.55 17.71
N ILE A 551 -10.17 24.28 18.07
CA ILE A 551 -11.49 23.66 17.92
C ILE A 551 -12.50 24.28 18.89
N PHE A 552 -12.11 24.61 20.11
CA PHE A 552 -12.97 25.30 21.07
C PHE A 552 -13.47 26.65 20.50
N ASP A 553 -12.55 27.46 19.96
CA ASP A 553 -12.89 28.77 19.38
C ASP A 553 -13.80 28.66 18.13
N GLU A 554 -13.65 27.60 17.35
CA GLU A 554 -14.53 27.28 16.21
C GLU A 554 -15.91 26.82 16.70
N MET A 555 -15.98 25.98 17.74
CA MET A 555 -17.24 25.55 18.35
C MET A 555 -18.06 26.74 18.86
N VAL A 556 -17.43 27.68 19.58
CA VAL A 556 -18.08 28.94 20.02
C VAL A 556 -18.61 29.71 18.81
N GLY A 557 -17.81 29.81 17.75
CA GLY A 557 -18.18 30.46 16.49
C GLY A 557 -19.38 29.80 15.81
N PHE A 558 -19.44 28.47 15.78
CA PHE A 558 -20.57 27.72 15.20
C PHE A 558 -21.85 27.94 15.98
N VAL A 559 -21.80 27.95 17.32
CA VAL A 559 -23.00 28.20 18.13
C VAL A 559 -23.51 29.63 17.96
N SER A 560 -22.60 30.60 17.96
CA SER A 560 -22.89 32.01 17.71
C SER A 560 -23.53 32.23 16.33
N ALA A 561 -23.04 31.52 15.31
CA ALA A 561 -23.56 31.57 13.94
C ALA A 561 -24.78 30.66 13.68
N ASN A 562 -25.31 30.01 14.72
CA ASN A 562 -26.42 29.06 14.64
C ASN A 562 -26.17 27.85 13.68
N LYS A 563 -24.91 27.41 13.57
CA LYS A 563 -24.47 26.24 12.79
C LYS A 563 -24.36 25.00 13.69
N MET A 564 -25.50 24.49 14.14
CA MET A 564 -25.55 23.38 15.10
C MET A 564 -24.95 22.08 14.55
N ASP A 565 -25.05 21.86 13.24
CA ASP A 565 -24.47 20.72 12.55
C ASP A 565 -22.92 20.71 12.60
N SER A 566 -22.32 21.87 12.34
CA SER A 566 -20.87 22.09 12.43
C SER A 566 -20.39 21.99 13.88
N PHE A 567 -21.18 22.50 14.84
CA PHE A 567 -20.89 22.34 16.27
C PHE A 567 -20.86 20.86 16.69
N VAL A 568 -21.86 20.06 16.30
CA VAL A 568 -21.91 18.61 16.62
C VAL A 568 -20.69 17.88 16.05
N CYS A 569 -20.35 18.14 14.78
CA CYS A 569 -19.19 17.51 14.16
C CYS A 569 -17.89 17.92 14.86
N ALA A 570 -17.74 19.20 15.22
CA ALA A 570 -16.55 19.72 15.90
C ALA A 570 -16.42 19.20 17.33
N ALA A 571 -17.54 19.12 18.07
CA ALA A 571 -17.60 18.53 19.39
C ALA A 571 -17.18 17.05 19.38
N GLY A 572 -17.68 16.30 18.39
CA GLY A 572 -17.30 14.90 18.20
C GLY A 572 -15.82 14.72 17.85
N VAL A 573 -15.29 15.55 16.94
CA VAL A 573 -13.86 15.57 16.60
C VAL A 573 -12.98 15.96 17.80
N LEU A 574 -13.42 16.92 18.61
CA LEU A 574 -12.70 17.33 19.82
C LEU A 574 -12.54 16.17 20.83
N ALA A 575 -13.47 15.22 20.83
CA ALA A 575 -13.41 14.06 21.71
C ALA A 575 -12.13 13.25 21.51
N HIS A 576 -11.65 13.17 20.26
CA HIS A 576 -10.41 12.50 19.90
C HIS A 576 -9.21 13.10 20.61
N TYR A 577 -8.95 14.40 20.39
CA TYR A 577 -7.76 15.06 20.93
C TYR A 577 -7.79 15.16 22.47
N VAL A 578 -8.97 15.22 23.10
CA VAL A 578 -9.07 15.15 24.57
C VAL A 578 -8.83 13.73 25.08
N ALA A 579 -9.20 12.71 24.32
CA ALA A 579 -8.86 11.32 24.64
C ALA A 579 -7.34 11.10 24.55
N ASP A 580 -6.69 11.55 23.48
CA ASP A 580 -5.23 11.54 23.34
C ASP A 580 -4.55 12.26 24.53
N ALA A 581 -5.07 13.43 24.94
CA ALA A 581 -4.53 14.20 26.07
C ALA A 581 -4.58 13.47 27.42
N CYS A 582 -5.47 12.49 27.58
CA CYS A 582 -5.58 11.67 28.79
C CYS A 582 -4.94 10.28 28.66
N GLN A 583 -4.28 10.00 27.54
CA GLN A 583 -3.50 8.79 27.34
C GLN A 583 -2.01 9.10 27.55
N PRO A 584 -1.35 8.46 28.54
CA PRO A 584 -0.02 8.85 29.00
C PRO A 584 1.07 8.75 27.93
N LEU A 585 0.91 7.86 26.94
CA LEU A 585 1.90 7.64 25.89
C LEU A 585 1.79 8.63 24.72
N HIS A 586 0.60 9.17 24.43
CA HIS A 586 0.43 10.26 23.43
C HIS A 586 1.00 11.61 23.91
N ILE A 587 1.26 11.74 25.19
CA ILE A 587 1.79 12.98 25.78
C ILE A 587 3.26 12.87 26.16
N SER A 588 3.95 11.82 25.73
CA SER A 588 5.31 11.49 26.13
C SER A 588 6.20 11.14 24.95
N SER A 589 7.46 11.56 25.06
CA SER A 589 8.55 11.12 24.18
C SER A 589 8.80 9.61 24.23
N TRP A 590 8.19 8.88 25.18
CA TRP A 590 8.27 7.43 25.36
C TRP A 590 7.12 6.66 24.69
N HIS A 591 6.39 7.30 23.77
CA HIS A 591 5.25 6.69 23.05
C HIS A 591 5.58 5.31 22.42
N HIS A 592 6.80 5.11 21.94
CA HIS A 592 7.28 3.83 21.38
C HIS A 592 8.23 3.04 22.32
N GLY A 593 8.21 3.31 23.62
CA GLY A 593 9.15 2.72 24.59
C GLY A 593 10.21 3.73 25.02
N ASP A 594 11.24 3.28 25.76
CA ASP A 594 12.34 4.13 26.22
C ASP A 594 13.36 4.35 25.08
N PRO A 595 13.38 5.55 24.46
CA PRO A 595 14.27 5.82 23.33
C PRO A 595 15.74 5.96 23.76
N THR A 596 16.02 6.08 25.06
CA THR A 596 17.38 6.20 25.60
C THR A 596 18.08 4.84 25.76
N GLN A 597 17.32 3.75 25.63
CA GLN A 597 17.81 2.37 25.68
C GLN A 597 17.52 1.63 24.36
N PRO A 598 18.17 2.00 23.25
CA PRO A 598 17.97 1.35 21.96
C PRO A 598 18.37 -0.13 22.00
N GLN A 599 17.55 -0.97 21.38
CA GLN A 599 17.76 -2.39 21.20
C GLN A 599 17.84 -2.73 19.71
N HIS A 600 18.80 -3.59 19.36
CA HIS A 600 18.85 -4.17 18.03
C HIS A 600 17.85 -5.32 17.94
N HIS A 601 16.86 -5.17 17.06
CA HIS A 601 15.89 -6.19 16.74
C HIS A 601 16.14 -6.72 15.33
N THR A 602 16.53 -7.99 15.25
CA THR A 602 16.70 -8.68 13.99
C THR A 602 15.36 -9.22 13.51
N VAL A 603 14.72 -8.53 12.57
CA VAL A 603 13.48 -8.99 11.94
C VAL A 603 13.83 -10.09 10.95
N HIS A 604 13.37 -11.31 11.22
CA HIS A 604 13.48 -12.43 10.29
C HIS A 604 12.34 -12.39 9.30
N HIS A 605 12.66 -12.05 8.06
CA HIS A 605 11.69 -12.02 6.98
C HIS A 605 11.40 -13.43 6.47
N LYS A 606 10.17 -13.65 5.96
CA LYS A 606 9.77 -14.94 5.38
C LYS A 606 10.63 -15.38 4.19
N ASN A 607 11.34 -14.44 3.56
CA ASN A 607 12.30 -14.68 2.48
C ASN A 607 13.69 -15.17 2.96
N GLY A 608 13.88 -15.38 4.27
CA GLY A 608 15.14 -15.85 4.88
C GLY A 608 16.18 -14.76 5.11
N THR A 609 15.87 -13.50 4.80
CA THR A 609 16.73 -12.35 5.14
C THR A 609 16.44 -11.83 6.53
N THR A 610 17.42 -11.11 7.08
CA THR A 610 17.29 -10.43 8.36
C THR A 610 17.48 -8.93 8.18
N THR A 611 16.62 -8.13 8.79
CA THR A 611 16.82 -6.67 8.90
C THR A 611 17.02 -6.33 10.36
N ASP A 612 18.17 -5.75 10.68
CA ASP A 612 18.40 -5.18 12.01
C ASP A 612 17.74 -3.81 12.07
N GLN A 613 16.74 -3.69 12.93
CA GLN A 613 16.10 -2.43 13.28
C GLN A 613 16.59 -2.00 14.66
N VAL A 614 16.78 -0.70 14.86
CA VAL A 614 17.03 -0.14 16.19
C VAL A 614 15.70 0.33 16.73
N LEU A 615 15.21 -0.33 17.78
CA LEU A 615 13.93 -0.03 18.43
C LEU A 615 14.18 0.46 19.85
N ALA A 616 13.29 1.28 20.38
CA ALA A 616 13.32 1.66 21.79
C ALA A 616 13.03 0.45 22.70
N LEU A 617 13.53 0.47 23.93
CA LEU A 617 13.23 -0.57 24.91
C LEU A 617 11.73 -0.53 25.25
N GLY A 618 11.03 -1.65 25.05
CA GLY A 618 9.57 -1.69 25.23
C GLY A 618 8.78 -1.19 24.02
N ASP A 619 9.35 -1.30 22.81
CA ASP A 619 8.61 -1.15 21.55
C ASP A 619 7.22 -1.83 21.61
N LYS A 620 6.21 -1.14 21.05
CA LYS A 620 4.77 -1.52 21.07
C LYS A 620 4.05 -1.39 22.41
N VAL A 621 4.67 -0.78 23.42
CA VAL A 621 3.98 -0.49 24.69
C VAL A 621 2.68 0.31 24.52
N HIS A 622 2.62 1.27 23.60
CA HIS A 622 1.39 2.04 23.32
C HIS A 622 0.27 1.16 22.81
N ASP A 623 0.54 0.29 21.81
CA ASP A 623 -0.45 -0.63 21.28
C ASP A 623 -0.92 -1.62 22.36
N ALA A 624 0.01 -2.15 23.16
CA ALA A 624 -0.31 -3.03 24.26
C ALA A 624 -1.18 -2.33 25.33
N TYR A 625 -0.90 -1.08 25.67
CA TYR A 625 -1.65 -0.32 26.65
C TYR A 625 -3.03 0.11 26.14
N GLU A 626 -3.09 0.75 24.97
CA GLU A 626 -4.29 1.42 24.47
C GLU A 626 -5.24 0.48 23.75
N ASN A 627 -4.71 -0.54 23.07
CA ASN A 627 -5.53 -1.53 22.39
C ASN A 627 -5.60 -2.81 23.22
N GLY A 628 -4.47 -3.48 23.44
CA GLY A 628 -4.44 -4.79 24.08
C GLY A 628 -5.12 -4.79 25.46
N MET A 629 -4.69 -3.89 26.34
CA MET A 629 -5.14 -3.83 27.73
C MET A 629 -6.56 -3.27 27.83
N LEU A 630 -6.86 -2.13 27.18
CA LEU A 630 -8.20 -1.54 27.24
C LEU A 630 -9.25 -2.48 26.64
N MET A 631 -8.98 -3.15 25.51
CA MET A 631 -9.91 -4.11 24.92
C MET A 631 -10.14 -5.31 25.84
N ALA A 632 -9.10 -5.81 26.48
CA ALA A 632 -9.19 -6.91 27.45
C ALA A 632 -10.00 -6.52 28.70
N LYS A 633 -10.10 -5.23 29.02
CA LYS A 633 -10.67 -4.70 30.27
C LYS A 633 -11.83 -3.72 30.05
N ARG A 634 -12.38 -3.71 28.84
CA ARG A 634 -13.42 -2.76 28.37
C ARG A 634 -14.63 -2.64 29.29
N GLU A 635 -15.10 -3.74 29.89
CA GLU A 635 -16.25 -3.68 30.81
C GLU A 635 -15.95 -2.82 32.04
N ALA A 636 -14.75 -2.95 32.62
CA ALA A 636 -14.34 -2.14 33.76
C ALA A 636 -14.14 -0.67 33.38
N VAL A 637 -13.58 -0.42 32.19
CA VAL A 637 -13.42 0.93 31.64
C VAL A 637 -14.77 1.61 31.46
N LEU A 638 -15.70 0.99 30.72
CA LEU A 638 -17.04 1.53 30.48
C LEU A 638 -17.82 1.75 31.78
N ALA A 639 -17.75 0.81 32.73
CA ALA A 639 -18.39 0.96 34.04
C ALA A 639 -17.77 2.08 34.89
N GLY A 640 -16.47 2.35 34.72
CA GLY A 640 -15.77 3.46 35.36
C GLY A 640 -16.19 4.81 34.79
N LEU A 641 -16.19 4.93 33.46
CA LEU A 641 -16.57 6.15 32.75
C LEU A 641 -18.04 6.53 32.96
N ALA A 642 -18.94 5.56 33.11
CA ALA A 642 -20.33 5.81 33.47
C ALA A 642 -20.52 6.55 34.81
N LYS A 643 -19.47 6.59 35.66
CA LYS A 643 -19.45 7.29 36.96
C LYS A 643 -18.76 8.66 36.89
N THR A 644 -18.49 9.16 35.68
CA THR A 644 -17.91 10.50 35.50
C THR A 644 -18.85 11.55 36.11
N PRO A 645 -18.34 12.44 36.98
CA PRO A 645 -19.18 13.46 37.60
C PRO A 645 -19.66 14.49 36.58
N ALA A 646 -20.84 15.04 36.81
CA ALA A 646 -21.37 16.11 35.99
C ALA A 646 -20.55 17.41 36.17
N VAL A 647 -20.52 18.25 35.13
CA VAL A 647 -19.83 19.56 35.16
C VAL A 647 -20.35 20.42 36.32
N GLY A 648 -19.41 20.83 37.17
CA GLY A 648 -19.59 21.73 38.29
C GLY A 648 -19.92 23.15 37.84
N ALA A 649 -20.46 23.97 38.75
CA ALA A 649 -20.93 25.32 38.41
C ALA A 649 -19.79 26.33 38.14
N ASN A 650 -18.57 26.05 38.60
CA ASN A 650 -17.43 26.97 38.55
C ASN A 650 -16.32 26.50 37.60
N GLU A 651 -16.58 25.49 36.77
CA GLU A 651 -15.58 24.87 35.89
C GLU A 651 -15.56 25.47 34.48
N HIS A 652 -16.23 26.62 34.30
CA HIS A 652 -16.42 27.25 32.99
C HIS A 652 -15.10 27.74 32.35
N ILE A 653 -14.93 27.44 31.07
CA ILE A 653 -13.81 27.85 30.21
C ILE A 653 -14.26 29.00 29.30
N ALA A 654 -13.66 30.17 29.43
CA ALA A 654 -14.14 31.38 28.76
C ALA A 654 -13.65 31.53 27.30
N ASN A 655 -12.53 30.90 26.93
CA ASN A 655 -11.92 31.07 25.61
C ASN A 655 -10.99 29.89 25.29
N GLY A 656 -10.55 29.76 24.04
CA GLY A 656 -9.70 28.65 23.64
C GLY A 656 -8.32 28.62 24.30
N ARG A 657 -7.77 29.75 24.75
CA ARG A 657 -6.52 29.75 25.53
C ARG A 657 -6.72 29.02 26.86
N ASP A 658 -7.81 29.31 27.56
CA ASP A 658 -8.17 28.62 28.80
C ASP A 658 -8.46 27.13 28.55
N ALA A 659 -8.98 26.78 27.37
CA ALA A 659 -9.11 25.38 26.94
C ALA A 659 -7.73 24.69 26.82
N ALA A 660 -6.74 25.32 26.17
CA ALA A 660 -5.37 24.77 26.11
C ALA A 660 -4.73 24.63 27.49
N LEU A 661 -4.94 25.59 28.40
CA LEU A 661 -4.43 25.51 29.78
C LEU A 661 -5.06 24.33 30.53
N ALA A 662 -6.37 24.14 30.39
CA ALA A 662 -7.07 23.00 30.98
C ALA A 662 -6.59 21.66 30.40
N THR A 663 -6.32 21.59 29.09
CA THR A 663 -5.73 20.42 28.44
C THR A 663 -4.33 20.13 28.94
N VAL A 664 -3.44 21.13 29.05
CA VAL A 664 -2.09 20.95 29.62
C VAL A 664 -2.16 20.47 31.07
N LYS A 665 -3.12 20.97 31.86
CA LYS A 665 -3.36 20.48 33.21
C LYS A 665 -3.76 19.00 33.22
N LEU A 666 -4.69 18.60 32.34
CA LEU A 666 -5.09 17.19 32.19
C LEU A 666 -3.88 16.32 31.85
N MET A 667 -3.05 16.72 30.88
CA MET A 667 -1.83 16.00 30.52
C MET A 667 -0.90 15.80 31.72
N ARG A 668 -0.66 16.86 32.51
CA ARG A 668 0.18 16.79 33.70
C ARG A 668 -0.40 15.86 34.76
N ASP A 669 -1.71 15.91 34.99
CA ASP A 669 -2.37 15.02 35.94
C ASP A 669 -2.33 13.56 35.47
N THR A 670 -2.48 13.31 34.16
CA THR A 670 -2.30 12.00 33.53
C THR A 670 -0.89 11.45 33.74
N PHE A 671 0.14 12.27 33.47
CA PHE A 671 1.55 11.91 33.74
C PHE A 671 1.79 11.50 35.18
N ASN A 672 1.22 12.23 36.13
CA ASN A 672 1.41 11.95 37.55
C ASN A 672 0.72 10.66 38.00
N LYS A 673 -0.46 10.37 37.44
CA LYS A 673 -1.25 9.17 37.77
C LYS A 673 -0.74 7.91 37.08
N VAL A 674 -0.30 8.03 35.83
CA VAL A 674 0.24 6.93 35.03
C VAL A 674 1.56 7.38 34.38
N PRO A 675 2.70 7.34 35.11
CA PRO A 675 3.97 7.79 34.59
C PRO A 675 4.45 6.92 33.40
N PRO A 676 4.71 7.49 32.21
CA PRO A 676 5.09 6.72 31.02
C PRO A 676 6.32 5.84 31.24
N HIS A 677 7.37 6.37 31.86
CA HIS A 677 8.58 5.59 32.13
C HIS A 677 8.31 4.36 33.02
N GLU A 678 7.46 4.48 34.05
CA GLU A 678 7.11 3.32 34.87
C GLU A 678 6.18 2.35 34.15
N LEU A 679 5.32 2.84 33.25
CA LEU A 679 4.47 2.01 32.41
C LEU A 679 5.33 1.17 31.44
N VAL A 680 6.29 1.80 30.75
CA VAL A 680 7.27 1.11 29.88
C VAL A 680 8.09 0.09 30.67
N ASN A 681 8.57 0.45 31.87
CA ASN A 681 9.31 -0.48 32.71
C ASN A 681 8.46 -1.69 33.14
N THR A 682 7.17 -1.47 33.44
CA THR A 682 6.24 -2.54 33.81
C THR A 682 5.97 -3.47 32.62
N PHE A 683 5.76 -2.90 31.44
CA PHE A 683 5.63 -3.63 30.19
C PHE A 683 6.87 -4.48 29.89
N ASN A 684 8.05 -3.89 29.98
CA ASN A 684 9.31 -4.56 29.66
C ASN A 684 9.73 -5.63 30.70
N SER A 685 9.24 -5.53 31.95
CA SER A 685 9.54 -6.51 33.00
C SER A 685 8.72 -7.81 32.90
N ALA A 686 7.67 -7.83 32.09
CA ALA A 686 6.82 -9.00 31.88
C ALA A 686 7.26 -9.82 30.66
N GLY A 687 7.14 -11.14 30.74
CA GLY A 687 7.69 -12.05 29.72
C GLY A 687 6.88 -12.11 28.43
N THR A 688 5.61 -12.51 28.51
CA THR A 688 4.74 -12.69 27.34
C THR A 688 3.78 -11.52 27.14
N ALA A 689 3.28 -11.33 25.91
CA ALA A 689 2.27 -10.30 25.61
C ALA A 689 1.06 -10.35 26.56
N LYS A 690 0.59 -11.55 26.93
CA LYS A 690 -0.51 -11.70 27.88
C LYS A 690 -0.13 -11.24 29.30
N GLU A 691 1.07 -11.58 29.76
CA GLU A 691 1.57 -11.17 31.07
C GLU A 691 1.82 -9.66 31.12
N GLN A 692 2.25 -9.05 30.01
CA GLN A 692 2.39 -7.59 29.87
C GLN A 692 1.06 -6.88 30.12
N LEU A 693 -0.02 -7.32 29.47
CA LEU A 693 -1.36 -6.73 29.69
C LEU A 693 -1.83 -6.89 31.14
N ILE A 694 -1.58 -8.06 31.75
CA ILE A 694 -1.95 -8.33 33.15
C ILE A 694 -1.15 -7.43 34.10
N ALA A 695 0.17 -7.35 33.94
CA ALA A 695 1.04 -6.56 34.79
C ALA A 695 0.70 -5.06 34.72
N MET A 696 0.49 -4.52 33.51
CA MET A 696 0.06 -3.13 33.35
C MET A 696 -1.31 -2.88 33.99
N TRP A 697 -2.28 -3.77 33.80
CA TRP A 697 -3.61 -3.60 34.39
C TRP A 697 -3.60 -3.70 35.91
N ASP A 698 -2.89 -4.67 36.47
CA ASP A 698 -2.83 -4.87 37.92
C ASP A 698 -2.18 -3.68 38.62
N LYS A 699 -1.20 -3.02 37.98
CA LYS A 699 -0.54 -1.83 38.53
C LYS A 699 -1.29 -0.53 38.23
N TYR A 700 -1.80 -0.33 37.01
CA TYR A 700 -2.31 0.97 36.55
C TYR A 700 -3.77 0.97 36.12
N GLY A 701 -4.50 -0.15 36.18
CA GLY A 701 -5.88 -0.23 35.66
C GLY A 701 -6.83 0.77 36.33
N ALA A 702 -6.73 0.93 37.66
CA ALA A 702 -7.52 1.93 38.38
C ALA A 702 -7.15 3.38 38.00
N ALA A 703 -5.85 3.68 37.94
CA ALA A 703 -5.36 5.00 37.55
C ALA A 703 -5.71 5.33 36.08
N THR A 704 -5.69 4.33 35.19
CA THR A 704 -6.09 4.42 33.79
C THR A 704 -7.58 4.81 33.67
N ILE A 705 -8.45 4.16 34.45
CA ILE A 705 -9.87 4.54 34.52
C ILE A 705 -10.02 5.98 35.02
N ASP A 706 -9.24 6.39 36.02
CA ASP A 706 -9.32 7.74 36.57
C ASP A 706 -8.86 8.81 35.59
N VAL A 707 -7.77 8.62 34.83
CA VAL A 707 -7.35 9.59 33.82
C VAL A 707 -8.33 9.68 32.65
N MET A 708 -8.93 8.56 32.23
CA MET A 708 -9.98 8.58 31.20
C MET A 708 -11.27 9.27 31.70
N LYS A 709 -11.60 9.12 32.99
CA LYS A 709 -12.70 9.89 33.62
C LYS A 709 -12.40 11.39 33.65
N ASP A 710 -11.16 11.77 33.97
CA ASP A 710 -10.75 13.18 33.93
C ASP A 710 -10.85 13.75 32.50
N GLY A 711 -10.43 12.98 31.48
CA GLY A 711 -10.61 13.35 30.08
C GLY A 711 -12.09 13.48 29.67
N THR A 712 -12.92 12.53 30.08
CA THR A 712 -14.38 12.56 29.86
C THR A 712 -15.02 13.79 30.51
N HIS A 713 -14.61 14.11 31.74
CA HIS A 713 -15.10 15.27 32.46
C HIS A 713 -14.63 16.58 31.80
N LEU A 714 -13.35 16.71 31.43
CA LEU A 714 -12.84 17.89 30.73
C LEU A 714 -13.56 18.08 29.39
N LEU A 715 -13.81 17.02 28.62
CA LEU A 715 -14.55 17.14 27.36
C LEU A 715 -15.98 17.67 27.59
N ALA A 716 -16.65 17.21 28.66
CA ALA A 716 -17.95 17.73 29.05
C ALA A 716 -17.90 19.22 29.38
N VAL A 717 -16.89 19.65 30.14
CA VAL A 717 -16.62 21.07 30.44
C VAL A 717 -16.43 21.87 29.16
N LEU A 718 -15.59 21.40 28.23
CA LEU A 718 -15.31 22.08 26.96
C LEU A 718 -16.55 22.22 26.08
N TRP A 719 -17.36 21.16 25.96
CA TRP A 719 -18.62 21.21 25.21
C TRP A 719 -19.62 22.19 25.83
N GLU A 720 -19.78 22.15 27.16
CA GLU A 720 -20.66 23.07 27.88
C GLU A 720 -20.23 24.52 27.74
N SER A 721 -18.95 24.78 27.98
CA SER A 721 -18.43 26.13 27.93
C SER A 721 -18.48 26.72 26.52
N ALA A 722 -18.13 25.95 25.48
CA ALA A 722 -18.26 26.42 24.11
C ALA A 722 -19.73 26.72 23.72
N TRP A 723 -20.65 25.91 24.23
CA TRP A 723 -22.09 26.11 24.05
C TRP A 723 -22.58 27.38 24.77
N GLU A 724 -22.18 27.58 26.02
CA GLU A 724 -22.56 28.77 26.80
C GLU A 724 -21.97 30.06 26.23
N GLU A 725 -20.68 30.07 25.87
CA GLU A 725 -20.00 31.22 25.23
C GLU A 725 -20.64 31.59 23.88
N GLY A 726 -21.13 30.60 23.12
CA GLY A 726 -21.89 30.85 21.89
C GLY A 726 -23.36 31.23 22.11
N ALA A 727 -23.80 31.40 23.37
CA ALA A 727 -25.18 31.61 23.77
C ALA A 727 -26.14 30.50 23.30
N GLY A 728 -25.71 29.24 23.34
CA GLY A 728 -26.44 28.08 22.84
C GLY A 728 -27.77 27.82 23.55
N GLU A 729 -27.86 28.10 24.85
CA GLU A 729 -29.14 27.98 25.57
C GLU A 729 -30.13 29.12 25.23
N SER A 730 -29.68 30.18 24.56
CA SER A 730 -30.53 31.29 24.14
C SER A 730 -31.24 31.00 22.80
N GLY A 731 -32.47 31.51 22.65
CA GLY A 731 -33.24 31.42 21.41
C GLY A 731 -33.71 30.00 21.03
N THR A 732 -34.26 29.85 19.83
CA THR A 732 -34.64 28.53 19.28
C THR A 732 -33.41 27.90 18.62
N ARG A 733 -32.95 26.74 19.12
CA ARG A 733 -31.85 25.97 18.51
C ARG A 733 -32.38 24.68 17.91
N ASN A 734 -31.91 24.32 16.73
CA ASN A 734 -32.19 23.01 16.17
C ASN A 734 -31.39 21.96 16.95
N THR A 735 -32.08 20.96 17.51
CA THR A 735 -31.48 19.86 18.28
C THR A 735 -31.65 18.51 17.59
N ASP A 736 -32.14 18.51 16.35
CA ASP A 736 -32.43 17.31 15.58
C ASP A 736 -31.16 16.49 15.31
N ALA A 737 -31.37 15.19 15.09
CA ALA A 737 -30.31 14.29 14.69
C ALA A 737 -29.83 14.61 13.26
N LEU A 738 -28.52 14.70 13.08
CA LEU A 738 -27.87 14.76 11.79
C LEU A 738 -27.94 13.39 11.12
N THR A 739 -28.01 13.40 9.79
CA THR A 739 -27.76 12.17 9.03
C THR A 739 -26.26 11.89 8.99
N PRO A 740 -25.82 10.62 9.04
CA PRO A 740 -24.41 10.28 8.93
C PRO A 740 -23.75 10.83 7.66
N LYS A 741 -24.48 10.85 6.54
CA LYS A 741 -24.00 11.41 5.28
C LYS A 741 -23.71 12.91 5.40
N HIS A 742 -24.63 13.68 6.00
CA HIS A 742 -24.46 15.13 6.20
C HIS A 742 -23.26 15.43 7.11
N SER A 743 -23.08 14.66 8.19
CA SER A 743 -21.91 14.85 9.06
C SER A 743 -20.60 14.57 8.32
N MET A 744 -20.55 13.52 7.48
CA MET A 744 -19.37 13.23 6.65
C MET A 744 -19.10 14.34 5.62
N GLU A 745 -20.13 14.93 5.01
CA GLU A 745 -19.98 16.07 4.08
C GLU A 745 -19.35 17.31 4.76
N ILE A 746 -19.65 17.54 6.04
CA ILE A 746 -19.05 18.63 6.83
C ILE A 746 -17.56 18.35 7.06
N VAL A 747 -17.21 17.18 7.60
CA VAL A 747 -15.81 16.85 7.96
C VAL A 747 -14.91 16.59 6.76
N ALA A 748 -15.48 16.28 5.59
CA ALA A 748 -14.80 16.17 4.31
C ALA A 748 -14.21 17.49 3.80
N SER A 749 -14.74 18.64 4.27
CA SER A 749 -14.26 19.96 3.87
C SER A 749 -12.89 20.27 4.49
N TYR A 750 -11.90 20.60 3.66
CA TYR A 750 -10.57 21.05 4.13
C TYR A 750 -10.61 22.36 4.94
N LYS A 751 -11.68 23.15 4.81
CA LYS A 751 -11.90 24.38 5.59
C LYS A 751 -12.46 24.10 6.98
N PHE A 752 -13.04 22.92 7.20
CA PHE A 752 -13.60 22.55 8.49
C PHE A 752 -12.47 22.08 9.42
N LEU A 753 -12.16 22.87 10.45
CA LEU A 753 -11.12 22.55 11.44
C LEU A 753 -9.77 22.20 10.82
N THR A 754 -9.23 23.01 9.91
CA THR A 754 -7.94 22.77 9.24
C THR A 754 -6.82 22.45 10.25
N SER A 755 -6.00 21.43 9.97
CA SER A 755 -4.83 21.06 10.78
C SER A 755 -3.62 21.94 10.44
N TYR A 756 -2.82 22.30 11.43
CA TYR A 756 -1.62 23.14 11.27
C TYR A 756 -0.41 22.50 11.95
N LYS A 757 0.79 22.90 11.52
CA LYS A 757 2.04 22.67 12.26
C LYS A 757 2.26 23.78 13.31
N ILE A 758 3.16 23.53 14.26
CA ILE A 758 3.34 24.35 15.47
C ILE A 758 3.70 25.83 15.19
N ASP A 759 4.48 26.11 14.14
CA ASP A 759 4.90 27.46 13.78
C ASP A 759 3.81 28.26 13.02
N GLU A 760 2.77 27.58 12.53
CA GLU A 760 1.64 28.19 11.82
C GLU A 760 0.41 28.38 12.72
N ILE A 761 0.16 27.44 13.66
CA ILE A 761 -1.08 27.43 14.43
C ILE A 761 -1.26 28.72 15.23
N GLY A 762 -0.19 29.31 15.75
CA GLY A 762 -0.25 30.57 16.50
C GLY A 762 -0.88 31.74 15.73
N GLY A 763 -0.84 31.72 14.39
CA GLY A 763 -1.45 32.73 13.54
C GLY A 763 -2.98 32.61 13.40
N VAL A 764 -3.57 31.46 13.74
CA VAL A 764 -5.02 31.22 13.66
C VAL A 764 -5.73 31.20 15.02
N LEU A 765 -4.97 31.16 16.12
CA LEU A 765 -5.53 31.16 17.48
C LEU A 765 -5.99 32.57 17.90
N LYS A 766 -7.16 32.65 18.55
CA LYS A 766 -7.72 33.93 19.02
C LYS A 766 -7.17 34.27 20.39
N TRP A 767 -6.19 35.17 20.43
CA TRP A 767 -5.56 35.62 21.67
C TRP A 767 -6.45 36.58 22.47
N PRO A 768 -6.75 36.29 23.76
CA PRO A 768 -7.49 37.21 24.62
C PRO A 768 -6.76 38.56 24.72
N GLY A 769 -7.46 39.66 24.42
CA GLY A 769 -6.91 41.02 24.53
C GLY A 769 -6.03 41.50 23.37
N ARG A 770 -5.86 40.71 22.30
CA ARG A 770 -5.26 41.16 21.02
C ARG A 770 -6.34 41.36 19.94
N GLU A 771 -7.31 42.23 20.18
CA GLU A 771 -8.15 42.72 19.08
C GLU A 771 -7.39 43.81 18.32
N GLY A 772 -7.01 43.54 17.04
CA GLY A 772 -6.59 44.60 16.12
C GLY A 772 -5.28 44.45 15.34
N ALA A 773 -4.75 43.24 15.12
CA ALA A 773 -3.63 43.05 14.19
C ALA A 773 -3.95 42.00 13.12
N ALA A 774 -5.03 42.22 12.35
CA ALA A 774 -5.21 41.54 11.08
C ALA A 774 -4.80 42.48 9.93
N THR A 775 -4.04 41.88 8.99
CA THR A 775 -3.73 42.29 7.60
C THR A 775 -2.42 43.05 7.35
N GLY A 776 -1.51 42.38 6.63
CA GLY A 776 -0.41 42.98 5.89
C GLY A 776 0.81 42.06 5.73
N GLY A 777 0.76 41.13 4.77
CA GLY A 777 1.88 40.26 4.40
C GLY A 777 1.50 39.29 3.31
#